data_AF-A0A4S4ENA6-F1
#
_entry.id   AF-A0A4S4ENA6-F1
#
_cell.length_a   1.000
_cell.length_b   1.000
_cell.length_c   1.000
_cell.angle_alpha   90.00
_cell.angle_beta   90.00
_cell.angle_gamma   90.00
#
_symmetry.space_group_name_H-M   'P 1'
#
loop_
_entity.id
_entity.type
_entity.pdbx_description
1 polymer ?
#
loop_
_entity_poly.entity_id
_entity_poly.type
_entity_poly.pdbx_seq_one_letter_code
_entity_poly.pdbx_strand_id
1 'polypeptide(L)'
;MQDQGSREEKFFQAVRSMNCIEDLLVSPVKFRPQWCHLMKSVDSRVDKTLTLLRRQVIADHRALLSTLGWPPKVFTSKIESGKISILPNPLVLMQVDKQKAYSESFLELCALQHLQTRREKRQLGLLGKKKLNTGLWAIDELASPIASRSEYHFSKWVDQPEFIFSLVSKITKDFIGGVDDVLQPLIDRAKLVSLSAKEAWISVMVQALSSFLAKRVFCVLVKRYKEKKEKSEMISSWLHLIDLMVNFDKQMMSLVSSEAYLFTEDSEMLEGSSRGLSVFSLFSDRPDWLKIWSKIELKVGRMKLKEESKHERAWLADTKKEIGSAVDTTTERFLLYTREDHKAPLIVESALKLAWEMIERCKTLPGILARAQFIRSTAAKLLLYLLKLLFLQYKGVEFLSTDCNDGSLLKLCAVINGARYCESKLQEWSDDVDFLEMRIAEIDKNISVKDDMNDNSLFFGEEIKSLADLETHLLMEIIADLLHQFETLTEEYAQNKDCFEQEEEDDGLHRASKVMDFSVSVDILEALDTLRSQLCIINASLNPKDFSDLWRSAADGLDRFIFGSIFTSDYRFSEKGTSQFGADMRALFVVFQPFCTKPEAFFPFVRNSLKLLEMDRRDLGHLNFCSVTHLSFDQAEKILRNRKF
;
A
#
# COMPACT_ATOMS: atom_id res chain seq x y z
N MET A 1 33.25 -0.13 56.22
CA MET A 1 33.63 0.89 55.20
C MET A 1 35.02 0.67 54.62
N GLN A 2 36.09 0.40 55.40
CA GLN A 2 37.44 0.15 54.84
C GLN A 2 37.59 -1.12 53.98
N ASP A 3 36.83 -2.18 54.27
CA ASP A 3 36.94 -3.47 53.56
C ASP A 3 36.26 -3.46 52.17
N GLN A 4 35.22 -2.62 52.00
CA GLN A 4 34.43 -2.54 50.78
C GLN A 4 35.18 -1.80 49.64
N GLY A 5 35.89 -0.72 49.96
CA GLY A 5 36.73 0.00 48.98
C GLY A 5 37.91 -0.83 48.45
N SER A 6 38.51 -1.69 49.29
CA SER A 6 39.57 -2.64 48.88
C SER A 6 39.04 -3.72 47.92
N ARG A 7 37.77 -4.10 48.05
CA ARG A 7 37.12 -5.09 47.18
C ARG A 7 36.76 -4.51 45.81
N GLU A 8 36.24 -3.29 45.78
CA GLU A 8 35.90 -2.54 44.55
C GLU A 8 37.15 -2.25 43.71
N GLU A 9 38.24 -1.80 44.34
CA GLU A 9 39.49 -1.53 43.66
C GLU A 9 40.06 -2.79 42.98
N LYS A 10 40.01 -3.93 43.68
CA LYS A 10 40.38 -5.25 43.12
C LYS A 10 39.47 -5.68 41.98
N PHE A 11 38.17 -5.39 42.05
CA PHE A 11 37.23 -5.67 40.96
C PHE A 11 37.58 -4.87 39.70
N PHE A 12 37.74 -3.56 39.80
CA PHE A 12 38.11 -2.72 38.65
C PHE A 12 39.51 -3.04 38.12
N GLN A 13 40.44 -3.50 38.97
CA GLN A 13 41.74 -4.02 38.53
C GLN A 13 41.59 -5.33 37.74
N ALA A 14 40.70 -6.24 38.16
CA ALA A 14 40.40 -7.46 37.43
C ALA A 14 39.74 -7.17 36.07
N VAL A 15 38.77 -6.25 36.02
CA VAL A 15 38.13 -5.81 34.76
C VAL A 15 39.13 -5.14 33.82
N ARG A 16 40.04 -4.30 34.34
CA ARG A 16 41.14 -3.72 33.55
C ARG A 16 42.06 -4.79 32.98
N SER A 17 42.48 -5.75 33.81
CA SER A 17 43.33 -6.85 33.37
C SER A 17 42.69 -7.69 32.27
N MET A 18 41.38 -7.97 32.38
CA MET A 18 40.63 -8.68 31.33
C MET A 18 40.49 -7.85 30.06
N ASN A 19 40.30 -6.52 30.15
CA ASN A 19 40.31 -5.65 28.97
C ASN A 19 41.68 -5.64 28.27
N CYS A 20 42.79 -5.62 29.01
CA CYS A 20 44.13 -5.73 28.43
C CYS A 20 44.32 -7.07 27.70
N ILE A 21 43.75 -8.17 28.22
CA ILE A 21 43.73 -9.45 27.51
C ILE A 21 42.96 -9.29 26.19
N GLU A 22 41.77 -8.67 26.20
CA GLU A 22 41.02 -8.42 24.96
C GLU A 22 41.79 -7.55 23.95
N ASP A 23 42.52 -6.52 24.39
CA ASP A 23 43.38 -5.70 23.52
C ASP A 23 44.47 -6.55 22.83
N LEU A 24 45.12 -7.44 23.58
CA LEU A 24 46.15 -8.34 23.07
C LEU A 24 45.59 -9.39 22.10
N LEU A 25 44.34 -9.82 22.30
CA LEU A 25 43.68 -10.84 21.47
C LEU A 25 43.19 -10.28 20.12
N VAL A 26 43.07 -8.96 19.94
CA VAL A 26 42.63 -8.36 18.66
C VAL A 26 43.66 -8.53 17.53
N SER A 27 44.97 -8.44 17.83
CA SER A 27 46.05 -8.55 16.83
C SER A 27 46.20 -9.97 16.25
N PRO A 28 46.29 -11.05 17.05
CA PRO A 28 46.38 -12.42 16.55
C PRO A 28 45.19 -12.84 15.68
N VAL A 29 43.99 -12.33 15.99
CA VAL A 29 42.75 -12.61 15.24
C VAL A 29 42.84 -12.09 13.80
N LYS A 30 43.53 -10.97 13.56
CA LYS A 30 43.69 -10.38 12.22
C LYS A 30 44.85 -10.96 11.43
N PHE A 31 45.95 -11.34 12.09
CA PHE A 31 47.20 -11.65 11.40
C PHE A 31 47.65 -13.11 11.48
N ARG A 32 47.08 -13.95 12.37
CA ARG A 32 47.48 -15.37 12.54
C ARG A 32 46.30 -16.31 12.87
N PRO A 33 45.47 -16.68 11.88
CA PRO A 33 44.29 -17.53 12.09
C PRO A 33 44.60 -18.95 12.61
N GLN A 34 45.83 -19.43 12.44
CA GLN A 34 46.30 -20.74 12.92
C GLN A 34 46.34 -20.86 14.46
N TRP A 35 46.31 -19.73 15.19
CA TRP A 35 46.36 -19.72 16.67
C TRP A 35 44.98 -19.88 17.33
N CYS A 36 43.95 -20.27 16.56
CA CYS A 36 42.57 -20.37 17.03
C CYS A 36 42.39 -21.26 18.28
N HIS A 37 43.20 -22.31 18.48
CA HIS A 37 43.14 -23.16 19.66
C HIS A 37 43.66 -22.48 20.92
N LEU A 38 44.72 -21.68 20.81
CA LEU A 38 45.22 -20.85 21.92
C LEU A 38 44.18 -19.79 22.29
N MET A 39 43.59 -19.14 21.28
CA MET A 39 42.52 -18.16 21.47
C MET A 39 41.33 -18.77 22.21
N LYS A 40 40.85 -19.95 21.77
CA LYS A 40 39.78 -20.70 22.45
C LYS A 40 40.12 -21.07 23.90
N SER A 41 41.38 -21.41 24.18
CA SER A 41 41.84 -21.74 25.54
C SER A 41 41.85 -20.50 26.46
N VAL A 42 42.36 -19.36 25.96
CA VAL A 42 42.30 -18.08 26.69
C VAL A 42 40.86 -17.65 26.90
N ASP A 43 40.03 -17.72 25.85
CA ASP A 43 38.61 -17.44 25.91
C ASP A 43 37.92 -18.30 26.99
N SER A 44 38.14 -19.62 26.99
CA SER A 44 37.54 -20.50 28.01
C SER A 44 37.91 -20.12 29.45
N ARG A 45 39.12 -19.62 29.69
CA ARG A 45 39.54 -19.17 31.03
C ARG A 45 38.89 -17.84 31.41
N VAL A 46 38.86 -16.89 30.48
CA VAL A 46 38.18 -15.59 30.69
C VAL A 46 36.68 -15.82 30.91
N ASP A 47 36.04 -16.75 30.18
CA ASP A 47 34.63 -17.12 30.35
C ASP A 47 34.33 -17.64 31.76
N LYS A 48 35.20 -18.54 32.27
CA LYS A 48 35.05 -19.09 33.63
C LYS A 48 35.14 -17.97 34.68
N THR A 49 36.13 -17.10 34.56
CA THR A 49 36.33 -15.97 35.49
C THR A 49 35.18 -14.97 35.41
N LEU A 50 34.76 -14.60 34.20
CA LEU A 50 33.66 -13.66 33.97
C LEU A 50 32.35 -14.22 34.49
N THR A 51 32.08 -15.52 34.31
CA THR A 51 30.87 -16.17 34.86
C THR A 51 30.83 -16.11 36.39
N LEU A 52 31.96 -16.30 37.06
CA LEU A 52 32.05 -16.19 38.52
C LEU A 52 31.85 -14.75 39.00
N LEU A 53 32.57 -13.79 38.39
CA LEU A 53 32.42 -12.37 38.71
C LEU A 53 31.00 -11.89 38.46
N ARG A 54 30.39 -12.26 37.34
CA ARG A 54 29.01 -11.93 37.00
C ARG A 54 28.02 -12.40 38.05
N ARG A 55 28.12 -13.67 38.49
CA ARG A 55 27.23 -14.20 39.53
C ARG A 55 27.34 -13.41 40.83
N GLN A 56 28.57 -13.06 41.22
CA GLN A 56 28.81 -12.32 42.46
C GLN A 56 28.27 -10.88 42.39
N VAL A 57 28.61 -10.13 41.34
CA VAL A 57 28.18 -8.73 41.19
C VAL A 57 26.64 -8.63 41.08
N ILE A 58 26.00 -9.55 40.35
CA ILE A 58 24.53 -9.60 40.27
C ILE A 58 23.91 -9.91 41.64
N ALA A 59 24.49 -10.85 42.41
CA ALA A 59 23.98 -11.17 43.74
C ALA A 59 24.10 -9.98 44.70
N ASP A 60 25.25 -9.29 44.68
CA ASP A 60 25.49 -8.10 45.48
C ASP A 60 24.54 -6.95 45.09
N HIS A 61 24.34 -6.74 43.78
CA HIS A 61 23.38 -5.75 43.27
C HIS A 61 21.94 -6.06 43.70
N ARG A 62 21.49 -7.31 43.60
CA ARG A 62 20.15 -7.73 44.05
C ARG A 62 19.96 -7.58 45.56
N ALA A 63 20.99 -7.86 46.35
CA ALA A 63 20.95 -7.65 47.79
C ALA A 63 20.76 -6.15 48.10
N LEU A 64 21.51 -5.28 47.41
CA LEU A 64 21.35 -3.83 47.53
C LEU A 64 19.95 -3.36 47.12
N LEU A 65 19.44 -3.81 45.97
CA LEU A 65 18.07 -3.52 45.53
C LEU A 65 17.03 -3.93 46.59
N SER A 66 17.22 -5.08 47.23
CA SER A 66 16.34 -5.52 48.31
C SER A 66 16.36 -4.57 49.52
N THR A 67 17.53 -4.02 49.89
CA THR A 67 17.64 -3.01 50.97
C THR A 67 17.02 -1.64 50.63
N LEU A 68 16.81 -1.38 49.34
CA LEU A 68 16.11 -0.20 48.82
C LEU A 68 14.59 -0.41 48.74
N GLY A 69 14.10 -1.60 49.08
CA GLY A 69 12.68 -1.94 48.98
C GLY A 69 12.23 -2.35 47.58
N TRP A 70 13.18 -2.75 46.72
CA TRP A 70 12.89 -3.23 45.37
C TRP A 70 12.64 -4.75 45.33
N PRO A 71 11.69 -5.24 44.51
CA PRO A 71 10.74 -4.46 43.73
C PRO A 71 9.63 -3.87 44.61
N PRO A 72 9.11 -2.68 44.27
CA PRO A 72 8.02 -2.05 45.00
C PRO A 72 6.73 -2.87 44.97
N LYS A 73 5.80 -2.56 45.88
CA LYS A 73 4.47 -3.20 45.89
C LYS A 73 3.67 -2.69 44.68
N VAL A 74 3.56 -3.54 43.66
CA VAL A 74 2.83 -3.25 42.41
C VAL A 74 1.32 -3.08 42.67
N PHE A 75 0.81 -3.63 43.78
CA PHE A 75 -0.58 -3.47 44.25
C PHE A 75 -0.62 -2.99 45.71
N THR A 76 -1.30 -1.87 45.96
CA THR A 76 -1.84 -1.54 47.29
C THR A 76 -3.22 -2.21 47.40
N SER A 77 -3.47 -2.96 48.46
CA SER A 77 -4.71 -3.75 48.68
C SER A 77 -6.00 -2.92 48.88
N LYS A 78 -6.02 -1.64 48.49
CA LYS A 78 -7.19 -0.78 48.57
C LYS A 78 -7.41 -0.07 47.25
N ILE A 79 -8.34 -0.59 46.44
CA ILE A 79 -9.00 0.18 45.38
C ILE A 79 -10.12 0.94 46.08
N GLU A 80 -9.80 2.06 46.71
CA GLU A 80 -10.80 3.05 47.11
C GLU A 80 -10.72 4.19 46.09
N SER A 81 -11.81 4.41 45.36
CA SER A 81 -12.10 5.61 44.55
C SER A 81 -11.37 5.81 43.20
N GLY A 82 -11.25 4.79 42.33
CA GLY A 82 -11.10 5.00 40.86
C GLY A 82 -9.89 5.81 40.33
N LYS A 83 -9.06 6.38 41.19
CA LYS A 83 -7.78 7.03 40.91
C LYS A 83 -6.72 6.19 41.60
N ILE A 84 -5.99 5.41 40.80
CA ILE A 84 -4.89 4.62 41.32
C ILE A 84 -3.71 5.57 41.56
N SER A 85 -3.25 5.67 42.80
CA SER A 85 -2.09 6.50 43.16
C SER A 85 -0.86 6.14 42.33
N ILE A 86 -0.01 7.14 42.05
CA ILE A 86 1.32 6.98 41.44
C ILE A 86 2.11 5.97 42.26
N LEU A 87 2.71 4.96 41.62
CA LEU A 87 3.57 4.03 42.36
C LEU A 87 4.80 4.78 42.89
N PRO A 88 5.11 4.68 44.20
CA PRO A 88 6.32 5.31 44.73
C PRO A 88 7.54 4.66 44.09
N ASN A 89 8.39 5.45 43.42
CA ASN A 89 9.61 4.97 42.80
C ASN A 89 10.76 4.96 43.83
N PRO A 90 11.20 3.78 44.31
CA PRO A 90 12.27 3.69 45.31
C PRO A 90 13.62 4.22 44.81
N LEU A 91 13.81 4.32 43.48
CA LEU A 91 15.03 4.87 42.89
C LEU A 91 15.15 6.38 43.08
N VAL A 92 14.02 7.10 43.12
CA VAL A 92 13.98 8.56 43.34
C VAL A 92 14.06 8.89 44.84
N LEU A 93 13.57 7.99 45.69
CA LEU A 93 13.49 8.17 47.14
C LEU A 93 14.73 7.68 47.90
N MET A 94 15.85 7.44 47.21
CA MET A 94 17.07 6.93 47.83
C MET A 94 17.69 7.94 48.81
N GLN A 95 18.17 7.44 49.95
CA GLN A 95 19.04 8.21 50.85
C GLN A 95 20.43 8.37 50.22
N VAL A 96 21.11 9.50 50.47
CA VAL A 96 22.40 9.87 49.84
C VAL A 96 23.45 8.76 49.95
N ASP A 97 23.60 8.12 51.11
CA ASP A 97 24.56 7.03 51.31
C ASP A 97 24.24 5.78 50.48
N LYS A 98 22.95 5.45 50.34
CA LYS A 98 22.49 4.31 49.54
C LYS A 98 22.55 4.60 48.04
N GLN A 99 22.36 5.87 47.64
CA GLN A 99 22.50 6.31 46.25
C GLN A 99 23.93 6.13 45.74
N LYS A 100 24.94 6.44 46.57
CA LYS A 100 26.35 6.22 46.22
C LYS A 100 26.66 4.74 46.01
N ALA A 101 26.29 3.89 46.97
CA ALA A 101 26.49 2.44 46.86
C ALA A 101 25.75 1.83 45.64
N TYR A 102 24.55 2.34 45.32
CA TYR A 102 23.82 1.95 44.12
C TYR A 102 24.52 2.36 42.85
N SER A 103 25.00 3.61 42.77
CA SER A 103 25.75 4.10 41.62
C SER A 103 27.02 3.28 41.37
N GLU A 104 27.73 2.89 42.42
CA GLU A 104 28.94 2.07 42.33
C GLU A 104 28.61 0.67 41.80
N SER A 105 27.62 0.00 42.39
CA SER A 105 27.17 -1.32 41.94
C SER A 105 26.62 -1.31 40.49
N PHE A 106 25.93 -0.23 40.09
CA PHE A 106 25.47 -0.03 38.71
C PHE A 106 26.65 0.07 37.74
N LEU A 107 27.66 0.88 38.06
CA LEU A 107 28.85 1.03 37.23
C LEU A 107 29.67 -0.26 37.12
N GLU A 108 29.73 -1.07 38.18
CA GLU A 108 30.36 -2.39 38.13
C GLU A 108 29.68 -3.33 37.14
N LEU A 109 28.34 -3.36 37.15
CA LEU A 109 27.55 -4.14 36.19
C LEU A 109 27.76 -3.64 34.75
N CYS A 110 27.75 -2.33 34.53
CA CYS A 110 28.01 -1.73 33.23
C CYS A 110 29.42 -2.06 32.72
N ALA A 111 30.44 -1.97 33.58
CA ALA A 111 31.82 -2.30 33.22
C ALA A 111 31.98 -3.77 32.82
N LEU A 112 31.32 -4.68 33.54
CA LEU A 112 31.33 -6.11 33.23
C LEU A 112 30.57 -6.42 31.94
N GLN A 113 29.42 -5.77 31.71
CA GLN A 113 28.66 -5.89 30.49
C GLN A 113 29.46 -5.38 29.28
N HIS A 114 30.11 -4.22 29.39
CA HIS A 114 30.94 -3.66 28.32
C HIS A 114 32.05 -4.64 27.90
N LEU A 115 32.74 -5.26 28.88
CA LEU A 115 33.74 -6.29 28.62
C LEU A 115 33.14 -7.50 27.89
N GLN A 116 31.97 -7.99 28.32
CA GLN A 116 31.28 -9.11 27.69
C GLN A 116 30.87 -8.79 26.25
N THR A 117 30.25 -7.62 26.01
CA THR A 117 29.82 -7.19 24.67
C THR A 117 31.00 -7.03 23.72
N ARG A 118 32.11 -6.42 24.19
CA ARG A 118 33.33 -6.28 23.40
C ARG A 118 33.88 -7.64 22.95
N ARG A 119 33.85 -8.60 23.85
CA ARG A 119 34.33 -9.96 23.61
C ARG A 119 33.41 -10.74 22.66
N GLU A 120 32.10 -10.63 22.83
CA GLU A 120 31.11 -11.21 21.93
C GLU A 120 31.25 -10.65 20.51
N LYS A 121 31.50 -9.34 20.35
CA LYS A 121 31.80 -8.72 19.05
C LYS A 121 33.04 -9.32 18.39
N ARG A 122 34.13 -9.49 19.14
CA ARG A 122 35.36 -10.15 18.64
C ARG A 122 35.09 -11.60 18.20
N GLN A 123 34.33 -12.35 19.00
CA GLN A 123 33.98 -13.74 18.69
C GLN A 123 32.99 -13.83 17.49
N LEU A 124 32.09 -12.86 17.33
CA LEU A 124 31.14 -12.82 16.21
C LEU A 124 31.86 -12.69 14.86
N GLY A 125 32.88 -11.84 14.80
CA GLY A 125 33.73 -11.67 13.61
C GLY A 125 34.50 -12.92 13.19
N LEU A 126 34.62 -13.91 14.09
CA LEU A 126 35.30 -15.19 13.84
C LEU A 126 34.34 -16.36 13.51
N LEU A 127 33.09 -16.32 14.01
CA LEU A 127 32.19 -17.49 14.03
C LEU A 127 30.84 -17.27 13.35
N GLY A 128 30.57 -16.06 12.82
CA GLY A 128 29.48 -15.83 11.88
C GLY A 128 28.11 -16.36 12.33
N LYS A 129 27.67 -16.01 13.55
CA LYS A 129 26.26 -15.88 13.99
C LYS A 129 26.16 -15.82 15.53
N LYS A 130 25.64 -14.70 16.04
CA LYS A 130 24.78 -14.62 17.23
C LYS A 130 24.16 -13.22 17.31
N LYS A 131 22.91 -13.15 17.77
CA LYS A 131 22.19 -11.91 18.09
C LYS A 131 22.91 -11.29 19.30
N LEU A 132 23.48 -10.09 19.16
CA LEU A 132 23.98 -9.33 20.31
C LEU A 132 22.77 -8.89 21.13
N ASN A 133 22.73 -9.24 22.42
CA ASN A 133 21.65 -8.81 23.29
C ASN A 133 21.90 -7.35 23.67
N THR A 134 21.02 -6.45 23.23
CA THR A 134 21.13 -5.00 23.41
C THR A 134 20.62 -4.51 24.78
N GLY A 135 20.04 -5.39 25.59
CA GLY A 135 19.53 -5.05 26.93
C GLY A 135 20.64 -4.70 27.93
N LEU A 136 20.39 -3.69 28.77
CA LEU A 136 21.28 -3.30 29.87
C LEU A 136 21.05 -4.19 31.08
N TRP A 137 22.07 -4.92 31.54
CA TRP A 137 21.93 -5.87 32.66
C TRP A 137 21.40 -5.21 33.92
N ALA A 138 21.86 -3.99 34.23
CA ALA A 138 21.39 -3.27 35.40
C ALA A 138 19.87 -2.96 35.34
N ILE A 139 19.35 -2.70 34.14
CA ILE A 139 17.92 -2.46 33.92
C ILE A 139 17.14 -3.78 33.90
N ASP A 140 17.70 -4.84 33.32
CA ASP A 140 17.13 -6.19 33.36
C ASP A 140 16.93 -6.67 34.81
N GLU A 141 17.90 -6.40 35.68
CA GLU A 141 17.84 -6.77 37.10
C GLU A 141 16.80 -5.95 37.89
N LEU A 142 16.50 -4.72 37.47
CA LEU A 142 15.39 -3.94 38.00
C LEU A 142 14.04 -4.50 37.53
N ALA A 143 13.91 -4.80 36.25
CA ALA A 143 12.64 -5.20 35.66
C ALA A 143 12.25 -6.66 35.96
N SER A 144 13.22 -7.59 36.03
CA SER A 144 12.96 -9.03 36.21
C SER A 144 12.10 -9.35 37.44
N PRO A 145 12.37 -8.80 38.65
CA PRO A 145 11.53 -9.02 39.82
C PRO A 145 10.10 -8.47 39.67
N ILE A 146 9.93 -7.36 38.94
CA ILE A 146 8.61 -6.77 38.65
C ILE A 146 7.85 -7.66 37.66
N ALA A 147 8.52 -8.11 36.60
CA ALA A 147 7.96 -9.03 35.63
C ALA A 147 7.47 -10.33 36.29
N SER A 148 8.29 -10.93 37.17
CA SER A 148 7.91 -12.15 37.90
C SER A 148 6.70 -11.94 38.81
N ARG A 149 6.59 -10.79 39.51
CA ARG A 149 5.40 -10.49 40.32
C ARG A 149 4.17 -10.24 39.45
N SER A 150 4.35 -9.61 38.30
CA SER A 150 3.25 -9.31 37.37
C SER A 150 2.72 -10.58 36.69
N GLU A 151 3.57 -11.56 36.42
CA GLU A 151 3.20 -12.84 35.79
C GLU A 151 2.15 -13.63 36.59
N TYR A 152 2.16 -13.51 37.92
CA TYR A 152 1.12 -14.07 38.78
C TYR A 152 -0.27 -13.47 38.49
N HIS A 153 -0.33 -12.16 38.25
CA HIS A 153 -1.57 -11.47 37.90
C HIS A 153 -1.97 -11.74 36.45
N PHE A 154 -1.01 -11.73 35.52
CA PHE A 154 -1.25 -12.04 34.11
C PHE A 154 -1.90 -13.41 33.93
N SER A 155 -1.46 -14.40 34.72
CA SER A 155 -2.02 -15.75 34.68
C SER A 155 -3.51 -15.82 35.08
N LYS A 156 -4.01 -14.84 35.85
CA LYS A 156 -5.44 -14.73 36.21
C LYS A 156 -6.26 -13.98 35.17
N TRP A 157 -5.61 -13.19 34.32
CA TRP A 157 -6.25 -12.32 33.33
C TRP A 157 -6.00 -12.79 31.89
N VAL A 158 -5.72 -14.08 31.70
CA VAL A 158 -5.49 -14.63 30.35
C VAL A 158 -6.69 -14.38 29.43
N ASP A 159 -7.90 -14.43 29.98
CA ASP A 159 -9.15 -14.16 29.25
C ASP A 159 -9.49 -12.66 29.18
N GLN A 160 -8.71 -11.79 29.84
CA GLN A 160 -8.91 -10.33 29.91
C GLN A 160 -7.57 -9.60 29.66
N PRO A 161 -7.03 -9.70 28.43
CA PRO A 161 -5.72 -9.14 28.09
C PRO A 161 -5.63 -7.62 28.32
N GLU A 162 -6.74 -6.89 28.32
CA GLU A 162 -6.80 -5.45 28.58
C GLU A 162 -6.17 -5.07 29.92
N PHE A 163 -6.39 -5.88 30.95
CA PHE A 163 -5.80 -5.66 32.27
C PHE A 163 -4.30 -5.92 32.27
N ILE A 164 -3.82 -6.87 31.46
CA ILE A 164 -2.40 -7.16 31.28
C ILE A 164 -1.70 -5.96 30.63
N PHE A 165 -2.19 -5.51 29.48
CA PHE A 165 -1.63 -4.36 28.77
C PHE A 165 -1.69 -3.08 29.63
N SER A 166 -2.81 -2.82 30.30
CA SER A 166 -2.98 -1.66 31.16
C SER A 166 -1.99 -1.66 32.34
N LEU A 167 -1.77 -2.84 32.96
CA LEU A 167 -0.81 -2.96 34.06
C LEU A 167 0.62 -2.70 33.58
N VAL A 168 1.03 -3.29 32.46
CA VAL A 168 2.36 -3.05 31.91
C VAL A 168 2.53 -1.58 31.52
N SER A 169 1.57 -0.98 30.82
CA SER A 169 1.62 0.43 30.46
C SER A 169 1.74 1.34 31.68
N LYS A 170 1.00 1.02 32.75
CA LYS A 170 1.08 1.79 34.00
C LYS A 170 2.45 1.67 34.66
N ILE A 171 2.95 0.44 34.83
CA ILE A 171 4.28 0.21 35.42
C ILE A 171 5.33 0.95 34.59
N THR A 172 5.32 0.82 33.26
CA THR A 172 6.29 1.49 32.41
C THR A 172 6.26 3.00 32.64
N LYS A 173 5.07 3.63 32.62
CA LYS A 173 4.90 5.09 32.80
C LYS A 173 5.25 5.58 34.20
N ASP A 174 4.90 4.86 35.26
CA ASP A 174 5.14 5.29 36.63
C ASP A 174 6.63 5.26 36.98
N PHE A 175 7.40 4.35 36.38
CA PHE A 175 8.84 4.23 36.64
C PHE A 175 9.72 4.99 35.64
N ILE A 176 9.23 5.34 34.44
CA ILE A 176 10.05 5.95 33.37
C ILE A 176 10.77 7.23 33.81
N GLY A 177 10.11 8.10 34.58
CA GLY A 177 10.69 9.37 35.02
C GLY A 177 11.90 9.14 35.95
N GLY A 178 11.74 8.30 36.97
CA GLY A 178 12.85 8.00 37.87
C GLY A 178 13.93 7.11 37.25
N VAL A 179 13.61 6.30 36.24
CA VAL A 179 14.61 5.60 35.43
C VAL A 179 15.45 6.59 34.64
N ASP A 180 14.83 7.58 34.01
CA ASP A 180 15.53 8.62 33.26
C ASP A 180 16.41 9.48 34.17
N ASP A 181 15.81 10.07 35.21
CA ASP A 181 16.46 11.02 36.10
C ASP A 181 17.65 10.40 36.87
N VAL A 182 17.54 9.11 37.24
CA VAL A 182 18.54 8.42 38.06
C VAL A 182 19.52 7.60 37.23
N LEU A 183 19.05 6.89 36.20
CA LEU A 183 19.90 5.94 35.47
C LEU A 183 20.59 6.57 34.27
N GLN A 184 19.99 7.55 33.56
CA GLN A 184 20.65 8.18 32.41
C GLN A 184 22.01 8.81 32.80
N PRO A 185 22.14 9.57 33.91
CA PRO A 185 23.44 10.09 34.33
C PRO A 185 24.48 9.00 34.65
N LEU A 186 24.03 7.83 35.12
CA LEU A 186 24.90 6.69 35.41
C LEU A 186 25.36 5.99 34.13
N ILE A 187 24.49 5.88 33.12
CA ILE A 187 24.82 5.38 31.78
C ILE A 187 25.86 6.30 31.12
N ASP A 188 25.65 7.61 31.21
CA ASP A 188 26.58 8.62 30.67
C ASP A 188 27.95 8.52 31.36
N ARG A 189 27.96 8.38 32.70
CA ARG A 189 29.19 8.16 33.48
C ARG A 189 29.88 6.83 33.13
N ALA A 190 29.12 5.80 32.78
CA ALA A 190 29.64 4.53 32.29
C ALA A 190 30.20 4.61 30.85
N LYS A 191 30.09 5.77 30.18
CA LYS A 191 30.51 6.00 28.78
C LYS A 191 29.83 5.07 27.78
N LEU A 192 28.60 4.68 28.08
CA LEU A 192 27.75 3.89 27.20
C LEU A 192 27.02 4.80 26.21
N VAL A 193 27.81 5.42 25.32
CA VAL A 193 27.33 6.35 24.29
C VAL A 193 26.30 5.63 23.40
N SER A 194 25.20 6.31 23.07
CA SER A 194 24.04 5.84 22.28
C SER A 194 23.01 4.95 23.00
N LEU A 195 23.08 4.79 24.33
CA LEU A 195 22.05 4.07 25.09
C LEU A 195 21.17 5.02 25.89
N SER A 196 19.86 4.91 25.67
CA SER A 196 18.83 5.62 26.42
C SER A 196 18.28 4.73 27.54
N ALA A 197 18.28 5.24 28.78
CA ALA A 197 17.67 4.59 29.94
C ALA A 197 16.18 4.33 29.69
N LYS A 198 15.49 5.29 29.04
CA LYS A 198 14.06 5.17 28.69
C LYS A 198 13.81 4.02 27.73
N GLU A 199 14.55 3.98 26.62
CA GLU A 199 14.39 2.94 25.60
C GLU A 199 14.71 1.56 26.17
N ALA A 200 15.79 1.45 26.96
CA ALA A 200 16.15 0.19 27.60
C ALA A 200 15.06 -0.27 28.58
N TRP A 201 14.48 0.62 29.38
CA TRP A 201 13.38 0.28 30.28
C TRP A 201 12.12 -0.17 29.53
N ILE A 202 11.71 0.58 28.52
CA ILE A 202 10.56 0.23 27.67
C ILE A 202 10.80 -1.12 27.02
N SER A 203 11.98 -1.34 26.44
CA SER A 203 12.36 -2.59 25.77
C SER A 203 12.24 -3.80 26.69
N VAL A 204 12.71 -3.70 27.94
CA VAL A 204 12.61 -4.83 28.88
C VAL A 204 11.16 -5.10 29.30
N MET A 205 10.36 -4.06 29.51
CA MET A 205 8.93 -4.21 29.83
C MET A 205 8.15 -4.82 28.66
N VAL A 206 8.42 -4.38 27.43
CA VAL A 206 7.87 -4.94 26.19
C VAL A 206 8.26 -6.41 26.05
N GLN A 207 9.54 -6.75 26.25
CA GLN A 207 10.03 -8.14 26.18
C GLN A 207 9.37 -9.05 27.23
N ALA A 208 9.16 -8.56 28.45
CA ALA A 208 8.46 -9.31 29.49
C ALA A 208 7.02 -9.63 29.08
N LEU A 209 6.30 -8.64 28.53
CA LEU A 209 4.94 -8.81 28.00
C LEU A 209 4.91 -9.76 26.80
N SER A 210 5.75 -9.54 25.79
CA SER A 210 5.87 -10.39 24.60
C SER A 210 6.16 -11.85 24.97
N SER A 211 7.06 -12.06 25.94
CA SER A 211 7.40 -13.40 26.44
C SER A 211 6.21 -14.10 27.08
N PHE A 212 5.40 -13.36 27.86
CA PHE A 212 4.18 -13.91 28.46
C PHE A 212 3.13 -14.25 27.39
N LEU A 213 2.84 -13.29 26.49
CA LEU A 213 1.86 -13.46 25.41
C LEU A 213 2.24 -14.64 24.51
N ALA A 214 3.51 -14.77 24.13
CA ALA A 214 4.00 -15.88 23.33
C ALA A 214 3.79 -17.23 24.02
N LYS A 215 4.13 -17.35 25.31
CA LYS A 215 4.06 -18.62 26.06
C LYS A 215 2.62 -19.04 26.39
N ARG A 216 1.77 -18.10 26.81
CA ARG A 216 0.47 -18.41 27.43
C ARG A 216 -0.74 -18.09 26.55
N VAL A 217 -0.68 -17.04 25.74
CA VAL A 217 -1.84 -16.56 24.96
C VAL A 217 -1.76 -17.05 23.51
N PHE A 218 -0.73 -16.64 22.76
CA PHE A 218 -0.57 -17.02 21.35
C PHE A 218 -0.39 -18.52 21.15
N CYS A 219 0.34 -19.23 22.02
CA CYS A 219 0.44 -20.69 21.95
C CYS A 219 -0.94 -21.39 21.96
N VAL A 220 -1.89 -20.91 22.77
CA VAL A 220 -3.25 -21.46 22.85
C VAL A 220 -4.05 -21.09 21.59
N LEU A 221 -4.00 -19.83 21.18
CA LEU A 221 -4.70 -19.35 19.97
C LEU A 221 -4.22 -20.07 18.71
N VAL A 222 -2.91 -20.24 18.53
CA VAL A 222 -2.33 -20.97 17.40
C VAL A 222 -2.74 -22.45 17.41
N LYS A 223 -2.79 -23.09 18.58
CA LYS A 223 -3.27 -24.47 18.71
C LYS A 223 -4.74 -24.57 18.31
N ARG A 224 -5.62 -23.70 18.81
CA ARG A 224 -7.04 -23.64 18.43
C ARG A 224 -7.23 -23.39 16.93
N TYR A 225 -6.45 -22.48 16.34
CA TYR A 225 -6.46 -22.20 14.90
C TYR A 225 -6.15 -23.45 14.07
N LYS A 226 -5.10 -24.21 14.45
CA LYS A 226 -4.71 -25.45 13.77
C LYS A 226 -5.75 -26.55 13.91
N GLU A 227 -6.38 -26.65 15.07
CA GLU A 227 -7.45 -27.63 15.35
C GLU A 227 -8.79 -27.30 14.68
N LYS A 228 -8.92 -26.12 14.04
CA LYS A 228 -10.14 -25.64 13.34
C LYS A 228 -11.41 -25.57 14.22
N LYS A 229 -11.27 -25.62 15.55
CA LYS A 229 -12.37 -25.47 16.52
C LYS A 229 -12.71 -23.98 16.70
N GLU A 230 -13.99 -23.65 16.89
CA GLU A 230 -14.48 -22.30 17.25
C GLU A 230 -13.84 -21.15 16.45
N LYS A 231 -13.93 -21.23 15.12
CA LYS A 231 -13.21 -20.32 14.22
C LYS A 231 -13.58 -18.85 14.41
N SER A 232 -14.83 -18.53 14.77
CA SER A 232 -15.28 -17.14 14.88
C SER A 232 -14.74 -16.46 16.13
N GLU A 233 -14.92 -17.07 17.30
CA GLU A 233 -14.45 -16.55 18.58
C GLU A 233 -12.92 -16.48 18.66
N MET A 234 -12.23 -17.46 18.08
CA MET A 234 -10.77 -17.43 17.99
C MET A 234 -10.27 -16.30 17.08
N ILE A 235 -10.96 -16.03 15.96
CA ILE A 235 -10.61 -14.90 15.08
C ILE A 235 -10.83 -13.57 15.79
N SER A 236 -11.96 -13.37 16.47
CA SER A 236 -12.22 -12.13 17.21
C SER A 236 -11.22 -11.93 18.35
N SER A 237 -10.91 -13.00 19.11
CA SER A 237 -9.89 -12.95 20.17
C SER A 237 -8.50 -12.58 19.64
N TRP A 238 -8.14 -13.14 18.47
CA TRP A 238 -6.86 -12.82 17.82
C TRP A 238 -6.81 -11.34 17.41
N LEU A 239 -7.82 -10.85 16.70
CA LEU A 239 -7.84 -9.47 16.23
C LEU A 239 -7.89 -8.46 17.37
N HIS A 240 -8.69 -8.73 18.40
CA HIS A 240 -8.72 -7.92 19.61
C HIS A 240 -7.34 -7.83 20.29
N LEU A 241 -6.62 -8.95 20.38
CA LEU A 241 -5.27 -8.95 20.89
C LEU A 241 -4.31 -8.12 20.03
N ILE A 242 -4.44 -8.18 18.71
CA ILE A 242 -3.65 -7.35 17.79
C ILE A 242 -3.96 -5.86 18.00
N ASP A 243 -5.23 -5.47 18.11
CA ASP A 243 -5.61 -4.08 18.35
C ASP A 243 -5.06 -3.56 19.69
N LEU A 244 -5.09 -4.38 20.75
CA LEU A 244 -4.44 -4.07 22.02
C LEU A 244 -2.93 -3.90 21.87
N MET A 245 -2.26 -4.75 21.09
CA MET A 245 -0.83 -4.63 20.80
C MET A 245 -0.50 -3.35 20.04
N VAL A 246 -1.27 -2.99 19.00
CA VAL A 246 -1.08 -1.74 18.23
C VAL A 246 -1.22 -0.53 19.15
N ASN A 247 -2.27 -0.48 19.97
CA ASN A 247 -2.49 0.63 20.90
C ASN A 247 -1.38 0.71 21.96
N PHE A 248 -0.94 -0.44 22.49
CA PHE A 248 0.15 -0.51 23.44
C PHE A 248 1.47 0.00 22.85
N ASP A 249 1.85 -0.46 21.65
CA ASP A 249 3.06 0.01 20.99
C ASP A 249 3.02 1.52 20.72
N LYS A 250 1.89 2.05 20.23
CA LYS A 250 1.70 3.51 20.05
C LYS A 250 1.92 4.26 21.37
N GLN A 251 1.43 3.73 22.49
CA GLN A 251 1.65 4.31 23.82
C GLN A 251 3.09 4.17 24.31
N MET A 252 3.81 3.10 23.96
CA MET A 252 5.22 2.94 24.34
C MET A 252 6.11 3.87 23.51
N MET A 253 5.85 3.97 22.21
CA MET A 253 6.59 4.83 21.29
C MET A 253 6.44 6.31 21.63
N SER A 254 5.28 6.76 22.13
CA SER A 254 5.10 8.16 22.57
C SER A 254 5.88 8.51 23.84
N LEU A 255 6.40 7.53 24.58
CA LEU A 255 7.26 7.75 25.75
C LEU A 255 8.75 7.89 25.38
N VAL A 256 9.13 7.52 24.16
CA VAL A 256 10.49 7.69 23.63
C VAL A 256 10.60 9.09 23.02
N SER A 257 11.69 9.81 23.31
CA SER A 257 11.93 11.17 22.81
C SER A 257 12.06 11.22 21.28
N SER A 258 11.41 12.19 20.63
CA SER A 258 11.33 12.35 19.16
C SER A 258 12.69 12.38 18.43
N GLU A 259 13.78 12.72 19.13
CA GLU A 259 15.13 12.79 18.54
C GLU A 259 15.72 11.40 18.21
N ALA A 260 15.26 10.33 18.87
CA ALA A 260 15.71 8.96 18.58
C ALA A 260 15.16 8.44 17.23
N TYR A 261 14.06 9.00 16.74
CA TYR A 261 13.41 8.57 15.50
C TYR A 261 14.25 8.91 14.26
N LEU A 262 14.97 10.03 14.28
CA LEU A 262 15.68 10.57 13.11
C LEU A 262 17.02 9.89 12.80
N PHE A 263 17.56 9.06 13.71
CA PHE A 263 18.88 8.42 13.55
C PHE A 263 18.80 6.88 13.50
N THR A 264 17.60 6.31 13.46
CA THR A 264 17.42 4.84 13.51
C THR A 264 17.44 4.17 12.12
N GLU A 265 17.35 4.94 11.03
CA GLU A 265 17.27 4.41 9.66
C GLU A 265 18.64 4.06 9.04
N ASP A 266 19.72 4.76 9.38
CA ASP A 266 20.98 4.71 8.62
C ASP A 266 22.05 3.73 9.12
N SER A 267 21.73 2.78 10.00
CA SER A 267 22.75 1.83 10.47
C SER A 267 22.24 0.40 10.56
N GLU A 268 22.73 -0.45 9.65
CA GLU A 268 22.65 -1.91 9.70
C GLU A 268 23.11 -2.50 11.06
N MET A 269 23.82 -1.72 11.89
CA MET A 269 24.22 -2.10 13.24
C MET A 269 23.12 -1.92 14.31
N LEU A 270 22.03 -1.22 13.99
CA LEU A 270 20.98 -0.82 14.95
C LEU A 270 19.59 -1.42 14.66
N GLU A 271 19.47 -2.37 13.72
CA GLU A 271 18.25 -3.20 13.57
C GLU A 271 17.84 -3.93 14.87
N GLY A 272 18.76 -4.03 15.84
CA GLY A 272 18.51 -4.61 17.15
C GLY A 272 17.70 -3.71 18.11
N SER A 273 17.70 -2.38 17.92
CA SER A 273 17.07 -1.46 18.88
C SER A 273 15.56 -1.37 18.67
N SER A 274 15.10 -1.25 17.42
CA SER A 274 13.67 -1.19 17.08
C SER A 274 12.91 -2.48 17.40
N ARG A 275 13.58 -3.64 17.34
CA ARG A 275 13.00 -4.94 17.73
C ARG A 275 12.66 -5.04 19.22
N GLY A 276 13.33 -4.28 20.08
CA GLY A 276 13.09 -4.31 21.52
C GLY A 276 11.84 -3.54 21.95
N LEU A 277 11.44 -2.53 21.17
CA LEU A 277 10.42 -1.55 21.55
C LEU A 277 8.99 -1.92 21.16
N SER A 278 8.83 -2.94 20.30
CA SER A 278 7.53 -3.38 19.77
C SER A 278 7.17 -4.78 20.26
N VAL A 279 5.92 -4.97 20.69
CA VAL A 279 5.39 -6.29 21.05
C VAL A 279 5.33 -7.21 19.81
N PHE A 280 5.21 -6.64 18.61
CA PHE A 280 5.18 -7.40 17.36
C PHE A 280 6.51 -8.09 17.01
N SER A 281 7.59 -7.82 17.74
CA SER A 281 8.85 -8.58 17.66
C SER A 281 8.64 -10.11 17.81
N LEU A 282 7.58 -10.54 18.49
CA LEU A 282 7.18 -11.95 18.58
C LEU A 282 6.94 -12.59 17.20
N PHE A 283 6.46 -11.83 16.22
CA PHE A 283 6.21 -12.32 14.86
C PHE A 283 7.50 -12.40 14.04
N SER A 284 8.48 -11.53 14.31
CA SER A 284 9.80 -11.59 13.68
C SER A 284 10.57 -12.84 14.10
N ASP A 285 10.42 -13.27 15.36
CA ASP A 285 11.00 -14.53 15.85
C ASP A 285 10.17 -15.77 15.41
N ARG A 286 8.90 -15.60 15.04
CA ARG A 286 7.96 -16.67 14.64
C ARG A 286 7.22 -16.33 13.34
N PRO A 287 7.86 -16.54 12.16
CA PRO A 287 7.23 -16.24 10.87
C PRO A 287 6.01 -17.13 10.59
N ASP A 288 5.89 -18.30 11.26
CA ASP A 288 4.70 -19.14 11.20
C ASP A 288 3.47 -18.43 11.77
N TRP A 289 3.64 -17.61 12.81
CA TRP A 289 2.55 -16.85 13.43
C TRP A 289 2.15 -15.64 12.59
N LEU A 290 3.12 -14.95 11.98
CA LEU A 290 2.86 -13.88 11.01
C LEU A 290 2.00 -14.37 9.83
N LYS A 291 2.30 -15.59 9.36
CA LYS A 291 1.53 -16.25 8.29
C LYS A 291 0.12 -16.65 8.72
N ILE A 292 -0.12 -16.91 10.01
CA ILE A 292 -1.46 -17.17 10.55
C ILE A 292 -2.23 -15.85 10.64
N TRP A 293 -1.62 -14.80 11.20
CA TRP A 293 -2.24 -13.48 11.32
C TRP A 293 -2.67 -12.95 9.95
N SER A 294 -1.78 -12.93 8.96
CA SER A 294 -2.10 -12.51 7.59
C SER A 294 -3.27 -13.30 6.97
N LYS A 295 -3.37 -14.61 7.23
CA LYS A 295 -4.52 -15.40 6.76
C LYS A 295 -5.82 -15.02 7.45
N ILE A 296 -5.78 -14.73 8.75
CA ILE A 296 -6.95 -14.28 9.51
C ILE A 296 -7.40 -12.92 8.98
N GLU A 297 -6.48 -11.97 8.85
CA GLU A 297 -6.73 -10.61 8.38
C GLU A 297 -7.37 -10.60 6.99
N LEU A 298 -6.75 -11.31 6.03
CA LEU A 298 -7.26 -11.45 4.67
C LEU A 298 -8.65 -12.10 4.64
N LYS A 299 -8.89 -13.11 5.48
CA LYS A 299 -10.18 -13.80 5.53
C LYS A 299 -11.28 -12.86 6.02
N VAL A 300 -11.01 -12.06 7.05
CA VAL A 300 -11.96 -11.09 7.60
C VAL A 300 -12.22 -9.96 6.62
N GLY A 301 -11.17 -9.40 6.00
CA GLY A 301 -11.33 -8.38 4.96
C GLY A 301 -12.17 -8.87 3.77
N ARG A 302 -11.93 -10.12 3.32
CA ARG A 302 -12.74 -10.73 2.25
C ARG A 302 -14.19 -10.94 2.65
N MET A 303 -14.46 -11.32 3.90
CA MET A 303 -15.84 -11.47 4.40
C MET A 303 -16.56 -10.11 4.39
N LYS A 304 -15.95 -9.08 4.98
CA LYS A 304 -16.49 -7.71 4.99
C LYS A 304 -16.76 -7.20 3.57
N LEU A 305 -15.78 -7.33 2.68
CA LEU A 305 -15.93 -6.86 1.31
C LEU A 305 -17.00 -7.65 0.53
N LYS A 306 -17.11 -8.96 0.76
CA LYS A 306 -18.16 -9.80 0.16
C LYS A 306 -19.56 -9.48 0.70
N GLU A 307 -19.67 -9.02 1.93
CA GLU A 307 -20.94 -8.56 2.49
C GLU A 307 -21.35 -7.23 1.86
N GLU A 308 -20.42 -6.26 1.79
CA GLU A 308 -20.66 -4.99 1.09
C GLU A 308 -21.01 -5.19 -0.39
N SER A 309 -20.37 -6.13 -1.07
CA SER A 309 -20.62 -6.39 -2.50
C SER A 309 -22.04 -6.86 -2.82
N LYS A 310 -22.78 -7.39 -1.83
CA LYS A 310 -24.17 -7.82 -2.01
C LYS A 310 -25.15 -6.65 -2.03
N HIS A 311 -24.77 -5.50 -1.49
CA HIS A 311 -25.63 -4.33 -1.48
C HIS A 311 -25.51 -3.59 -2.81
N GLU A 312 -26.63 -3.36 -3.50
CA GLU A 312 -26.65 -2.64 -4.78
C GLU A 312 -26.05 -1.23 -4.66
N ARG A 313 -26.26 -0.56 -3.51
CA ARG A 313 -25.66 0.75 -3.21
C ARG A 313 -24.14 0.76 -3.34
N ALA A 314 -23.47 -0.38 -3.11
CA ALA A 314 -22.02 -0.46 -3.16
C ALA A 314 -21.48 -0.27 -4.58
N TRP A 315 -22.32 -0.47 -5.59
CA TRP A 315 -21.98 -0.38 -7.01
C TRP A 315 -22.39 0.96 -7.64
N LEU A 316 -23.02 1.85 -6.88
CA LEU A 316 -23.40 3.18 -7.34
C LEU A 316 -22.23 4.17 -7.13
N ALA A 317 -22.09 5.09 -8.07
CA ALA A 317 -21.33 6.32 -7.86
C ALA A 317 -22.24 7.36 -7.18
N ASP A 318 -21.80 8.01 -6.11
CA ASP A 318 -22.54 9.14 -5.54
C ASP A 318 -22.53 10.30 -6.54
N THR A 319 -23.59 10.41 -7.34
CA THR A 319 -23.83 11.57 -8.21
C THR A 319 -24.47 12.72 -7.42
N LYS A 320 -23.92 13.06 -6.25
CA LYS A 320 -24.21 14.36 -5.64
C LYS A 320 -23.38 15.41 -6.34
N LYS A 321 -23.80 15.83 -7.53
CA LYS A 321 -23.51 17.17 -8.01
C LYS A 321 -24.24 18.12 -7.07
N GLU A 322 -23.52 18.80 -6.18
CA GLU A 322 -24.03 20.05 -5.62
C GLU A 322 -24.37 20.96 -6.80
N ILE A 323 -25.66 21.23 -6.95
CA ILE A 323 -26.17 22.30 -7.82
C ILE A 323 -25.70 23.59 -7.16
N GLY A 324 -24.52 24.06 -7.53
CA GLY A 324 -23.91 25.26 -7.00
C GLY A 324 -22.76 25.74 -7.85
N SER A 325 -23.02 26.76 -8.68
CA SER A 325 -22.04 27.62 -9.35
C SER A 325 -21.16 26.98 -10.44
N ALA A 326 -21.68 27.03 -11.67
CA ALA A 326 -20.90 26.95 -12.88
C ALA A 326 -20.15 28.28 -13.14
N VAL A 327 -19.10 28.59 -12.37
CA VAL A 327 -18.07 29.58 -12.75
C VAL A 327 -16.76 29.19 -12.03
N ASP A 328 -15.66 29.10 -12.79
CA ASP A 328 -14.24 28.98 -12.35
C ASP A 328 -13.73 27.67 -11.72
N THR A 329 -13.61 26.59 -12.51
CA THR A 329 -12.89 25.36 -12.11
C THR A 329 -11.85 24.87 -13.13
N THR A 330 -11.29 25.76 -13.95
CA THR A 330 -10.23 25.39 -14.92
C THR A 330 -8.81 25.61 -14.41
N THR A 331 -8.58 26.10 -13.18
CA THR A 331 -7.21 26.52 -12.77
C THR A 331 -6.65 25.93 -11.48
N GLU A 332 -7.34 25.00 -10.79
CA GLU A 332 -6.78 24.34 -9.57
C GLU A 332 -6.89 22.80 -9.60
N ARG A 333 -6.62 22.18 -10.75
CA ARG A 333 -6.71 20.71 -10.92
C ARG A 333 -5.41 19.95 -10.67
N PHE A 334 -4.58 20.44 -9.75
CA PHE A 334 -3.25 19.87 -9.44
C PHE A 334 -3.16 19.09 -8.12
N LEU A 335 -4.28 18.80 -7.44
CA LEU A 335 -4.24 18.12 -6.15
C LEU A 335 -5.28 17.00 -6.07
N LEU A 336 -4.80 15.76 -6.20
CA LEU A 336 -5.44 14.49 -5.80
C LEU A 336 -6.90 14.29 -6.25
N TYR A 337 -7.09 13.63 -7.39
CA TYR A 337 -8.41 13.24 -7.87
C TYR A 337 -9.14 12.36 -6.84
N THR A 338 -10.36 12.76 -6.47
CA THR A 338 -11.18 12.02 -5.51
C THR A 338 -11.93 10.86 -6.17
N ARG A 339 -12.62 10.06 -5.35
CA ARG A 339 -13.53 9.01 -5.83
C ARG A 339 -14.61 9.58 -6.76
N GLU A 340 -15.14 10.76 -6.41
CA GLU A 340 -16.18 11.46 -7.18
C GLU A 340 -15.68 11.91 -8.54
N ASP A 341 -14.44 12.41 -8.61
CA ASP A 341 -13.83 12.83 -9.88
C ASP A 341 -13.70 11.66 -10.87
N HIS A 342 -13.41 10.47 -10.34
CA HIS A 342 -13.35 9.24 -11.11
C HIS A 342 -14.72 8.59 -11.34
N LYS A 343 -15.80 9.09 -10.70
CA LYS A 343 -17.13 8.45 -10.68
C LYS A 343 -17.06 6.96 -10.27
N ALA A 344 -16.18 6.64 -9.32
CA ALA A 344 -15.93 5.27 -8.90
C ALA A 344 -16.99 4.75 -7.91
N PRO A 345 -17.33 3.44 -7.95
CA PRO A 345 -18.31 2.84 -7.06
C PRO A 345 -17.80 2.74 -5.61
N LEU A 346 -18.73 2.83 -4.65
CA LEU A 346 -18.43 2.80 -3.21
C LEU A 346 -17.64 1.55 -2.75
N ILE A 347 -17.82 0.42 -3.42
CA ILE A 347 -17.14 -0.83 -3.08
C ILE A 347 -15.62 -0.72 -3.19
N VAL A 348 -15.10 0.07 -4.14
CA VAL A 348 -13.67 0.28 -4.34
C VAL A 348 -13.08 1.08 -3.18
N GLU A 349 -13.79 2.14 -2.77
CA GLU A 349 -13.43 2.95 -1.60
C GLU A 349 -13.42 2.11 -0.32
N SER A 350 -14.43 1.25 -0.13
CA SER A 350 -14.48 0.33 1.01
C SER A 350 -13.32 -0.68 1.01
N ALA A 351 -12.96 -1.21 -0.17
CA ALA A 351 -11.82 -2.12 -0.30
C ALA A 351 -10.48 -1.43 -0.01
N LEU A 352 -10.28 -0.20 -0.51
CA LEU A 352 -9.10 0.61 -0.22
C LEU A 352 -8.99 0.94 1.26
N LYS A 353 -10.08 1.33 1.93
CA LYS A 353 -10.12 1.55 3.39
C LYS A 353 -9.73 0.30 4.16
N LEU A 354 -10.32 -0.86 3.83
CA LEU A 354 -9.98 -2.13 4.46
C LEU A 354 -8.51 -2.50 4.23
N ALA A 355 -7.97 -2.30 3.02
CA ALA A 355 -6.57 -2.55 2.70
C ALA A 355 -5.64 -1.63 3.51
N TRP A 356 -5.97 -0.35 3.61
CA TRP A 356 -5.22 0.63 4.40
C TRP A 356 -5.22 0.31 5.90
N GLU A 357 -6.36 -0.10 6.46
CA GLU A 357 -6.42 -0.56 7.85
C GLU A 357 -5.46 -1.75 8.11
N MET A 358 -5.35 -2.68 7.17
CA MET A 358 -4.41 -3.81 7.28
C MET A 358 -2.94 -3.35 7.26
N ILE A 359 -2.63 -2.36 6.42
CA ILE A 359 -1.30 -1.76 6.32
C ILE A 359 -0.96 -1.05 7.65
N GLU A 360 -1.86 -0.21 8.15
CA GLU A 360 -1.67 0.51 9.42
C GLU A 360 -1.46 -0.42 10.62
N ARG A 361 -2.17 -1.56 10.67
CA ARG A 361 -2.01 -2.55 11.74
C ARG A 361 -0.61 -3.18 11.78
N CYS A 362 0.12 -3.23 10.67
CA CYS A 362 1.47 -3.79 10.61
C CYS A 362 2.59 -2.74 10.68
N LYS A 363 2.26 -1.45 10.83
CA LYS A 363 3.24 -0.36 10.87
C LYS A 363 4.27 -0.53 11.99
N THR A 364 3.84 -1.03 13.16
CA THR A 364 4.73 -1.28 14.32
C THR A 364 5.43 -2.64 14.28
N LEU A 365 5.23 -3.47 13.24
CA LEU A 365 5.92 -4.74 13.07
C LEU A 365 7.41 -4.48 12.75
N PRO A 366 8.35 -4.99 13.56
CA PRO A 366 9.77 -4.72 13.32
C PRO A 366 10.30 -5.58 12.17
N GLY A 367 11.09 -4.94 11.31
CA GLY A 367 11.73 -5.56 10.15
C GLY A 367 10.96 -5.28 8.85
N ILE A 368 11.62 -4.56 7.95
CA ILE A 368 11.02 -4.06 6.71
C ILE A 368 10.49 -5.18 5.81
N LEU A 369 11.24 -6.28 5.69
CA LEU A 369 10.85 -7.45 4.90
C LEU A 369 9.65 -8.20 5.48
N ALA A 370 9.49 -8.20 6.81
CA ALA A 370 8.35 -8.84 7.45
C ALA A 370 7.06 -8.03 7.22
N ARG A 371 7.16 -6.69 7.27
CA ARG A 371 6.07 -5.76 6.88
C ARG A 371 5.67 -5.97 5.43
N ALA A 372 6.64 -5.92 4.51
CA ALA A 372 6.40 -6.14 3.08
C ALA A 372 5.68 -7.48 2.83
N GLN A 373 6.18 -8.58 3.41
CA GLN A 373 5.57 -9.90 3.26
C GLN A 373 4.14 -9.96 3.83
N PHE A 374 3.88 -9.27 4.94
CA PHE A 374 2.54 -9.20 5.52
C PHE A 374 1.57 -8.46 4.59
N ILE A 375 1.95 -7.29 4.08
CA ILE A 375 1.14 -6.47 3.16
C ILE A 375 0.85 -7.25 1.87
N ARG A 376 1.87 -7.89 1.27
CA ARG A 376 1.73 -8.79 0.11
C ARG A 376 0.77 -9.95 0.38
N SER A 377 0.71 -10.43 1.61
CA SER A 377 -0.15 -11.56 2.02
C SER A 377 -1.56 -11.13 2.41
N THR A 378 -1.83 -9.83 2.55
CA THR A 378 -3.09 -9.27 3.06
C THR A 378 -3.68 -8.24 2.09
N ALA A 379 -3.31 -6.97 2.21
CA ALA A 379 -3.83 -5.84 1.44
C ALA A 379 -3.76 -6.09 -0.07
N ALA A 380 -2.60 -6.46 -0.59
CA ALA A 380 -2.40 -6.84 -2.01
C ALA A 380 -3.39 -7.92 -2.47
N LYS A 381 -3.55 -9.00 -1.68
CA LYS A 381 -4.49 -10.09 -1.97
C LYS A 381 -5.96 -9.75 -1.77
N LEU A 382 -6.26 -8.69 -1.03
CA LEU A 382 -7.60 -8.13 -0.91
C LEU A 382 -7.92 -7.29 -2.14
N LEU A 383 -6.97 -6.49 -2.63
CA LEU A 383 -7.10 -5.70 -3.85
C LEU A 383 -7.24 -6.60 -5.10
N LEU A 384 -6.45 -7.68 -5.19
CA LEU A 384 -6.67 -8.70 -6.23
C LEU A 384 -8.01 -9.42 -6.09
N TYR A 385 -8.59 -9.47 -4.88
CA TYR A 385 -9.95 -9.99 -4.70
C TYR A 385 -11.01 -8.98 -5.14
N LEU A 386 -10.79 -7.68 -4.92
CA LEU A 386 -11.61 -6.61 -5.49
C LEU A 386 -11.60 -6.68 -7.03
N LEU A 387 -10.42 -6.83 -7.66
CA LEU A 387 -10.32 -7.01 -9.11
C LEU A 387 -11.18 -8.18 -9.60
N LYS A 388 -11.17 -9.30 -8.87
CA LYS A 388 -12.06 -10.43 -9.17
C LYS A 388 -13.53 -10.05 -9.06
N LEU A 389 -13.93 -9.30 -8.03
CA LEU A 389 -15.31 -8.83 -7.89
C LEU A 389 -15.73 -7.91 -9.05
N LEU A 390 -14.85 -6.98 -9.45
CA LEU A 390 -15.05 -6.11 -10.62
C LEU A 390 -15.25 -6.95 -11.89
N PHE A 391 -14.38 -7.93 -12.12
CA PHE A 391 -14.48 -8.84 -13.26
C PHE A 391 -15.73 -9.74 -13.22
N LEU A 392 -16.17 -10.18 -12.04
CA LEU A 392 -17.42 -10.93 -11.89
C LEU A 392 -18.65 -10.06 -12.20
N GLN A 393 -18.63 -8.78 -11.84
CA GLN A 393 -19.70 -7.86 -12.23
C GLN A 393 -19.77 -7.68 -13.74
N TYR A 394 -18.61 -7.51 -14.39
CA TYR A 394 -18.52 -7.49 -15.84
C TYR A 394 -19.08 -8.78 -16.46
N LYS A 395 -18.63 -9.96 -16.03
CA LYS A 395 -19.15 -11.24 -16.55
C LYS A 395 -20.63 -11.50 -16.28
N GLY A 396 -21.19 -10.86 -15.26
CA GLY A 396 -22.62 -10.94 -14.95
C GLY A 396 -23.49 -10.10 -15.89
N VAL A 397 -22.88 -9.24 -16.71
CA VAL A 397 -23.53 -8.58 -17.84
C VAL A 397 -23.55 -9.60 -18.99
N GLU A 398 -24.70 -10.24 -19.21
CA GLU A 398 -24.90 -11.23 -20.29
C GLU A 398 -24.53 -10.61 -21.65
N PHE A 399 -23.51 -11.18 -22.29
CA PHE A 399 -22.91 -10.69 -23.54
C PHE A 399 -23.52 -11.35 -24.80
N LEU A 400 -24.81 -11.72 -24.79
CA LEU A 400 -25.41 -12.53 -25.87
C LEU A 400 -26.87 -12.20 -26.22
N SER A 401 -27.33 -10.97 -26.00
CA SER A 401 -28.51 -10.48 -26.68
C SER A 401 -28.15 -9.24 -27.47
N THR A 402 -28.56 -9.23 -28.73
CA THR A 402 -28.34 -8.25 -29.79
C THR A 402 -28.77 -6.80 -29.46
N ASP A 403 -29.15 -6.54 -28.21
CA ASP A 403 -29.55 -5.24 -27.66
C ASP A 403 -28.67 -4.94 -26.45
N CYS A 404 -27.65 -4.09 -26.62
CA CYS A 404 -26.86 -3.53 -25.53
C CYS A 404 -27.78 -2.65 -24.66
N ASN A 405 -28.38 -3.23 -23.63
CA ASN A 405 -29.26 -2.51 -22.70
C ASN A 405 -28.45 -1.42 -21.96
N ASP A 406 -28.98 -0.19 -21.90
CA ASP A 406 -28.40 0.95 -21.16
C ASP A 406 -27.88 0.59 -19.75
N GLY A 407 -28.56 -0.33 -19.06
CA GLY A 407 -28.14 -0.82 -17.74
C GLY A 407 -26.81 -1.58 -17.74
N SER A 408 -26.46 -2.25 -18.85
CA SER A 408 -25.21 -2.96 -19.05
C SER A 408 -24.04 -1.99 -19.24
N LEU A 409 -24.23 -0.95 -20.06
CA LEU A 409 -23.23 0.11 -20.28
C LEU A 409 -22.91 0.87 -18.98
N LEU A 410 -23.94 1.17 -18.17
CA LEU A 410 -23.74 1.83 -16.88
C LEU A 410 -22.89 0.99 -15.91
N LYS A 411 -23.12 -0.33 -15.87
CA LYS A 411 -22.32 -1.26 -15.04
C LYS A 411 -20.89 -1.33 -15.53
N LEU A 412 -20.69 -1.39 -16.85
CA LEU A 412 -19.37 -1.45 -17.47
C LEU A 412 -18.56 -0.19 -17.17
N CYS A 413 -19.17 0.99 -17.32
CA CYS A 413 -18.55 2.27 -16.96
C CYS A 413 -18.20 2.33 -15.46
N ALA A 414 -19.07 1.82 -14.58
CA ALA A 414 -18.78 1.76 -13.15
C ALA A 414 -17.58 0.84 -12.83
N VAL A 415 -17.44 -0.29 -13.54
CA VAL A 415 -16.28 -1.18 -13.40
C VAL A 415 -15.00 -0.50 -13.87
N ILE A 416 -15.02 0.17 -15.02
CA ILE A 416 -13.89 0.91 -15.57
C ILE A 416 -13.45 2.03 -14.61
N ASN A 417 -14.38 2.87 -14.17
CA ASN A 417 -14.12 3.93 -13.19
C ASN A 417 -13.54 3.39 -11.88
N GLY A 418 -14.04 2.23 -11.42
CA GLY A 418 -13.55 1.56 -10.24
C GLY A 418 -12.11 1.05 -10.40
N ALA A 419 -11.78 0.48 -11.55
CA ALA A 419 -10.43 0.05 -11.88
C ALA A 419 -9.46 1.23 -11.92
N ARG A 420 -9.82 2.30 -12.63
CA ARG A 420 -9.05 3.55 -12.76
C ARG A 420 -8.76 4.21 -11.41
N TYR A 421 -9.79 4.34 -10.57
CA TYR A 421 -9.64 4.95 -9.25
C TYR A 421 -8.73 4.12 -8.34
N CYS A 422 -8.89 2.79 -8.37
CA CYS A 422 -8.03 1.88 -7.61
C CYS A 422 -6.58 1.95 -8.10
N GLU A 423 -6.35 1.94 -9.42
CA GLU A 423 -5.03 2.12 -10.04
C GLU A 423 -4.35 3.40 -9.55
N SER A 424 -5.04 4.54 -9.65
CA SER A 424 -4.52 5.85 -9.22
C SER A 424 -4.15 5.85 -7.73
N LYS A 425 -4.98 5.25 -6.86
CA LYS A 425 -4.68 5.19 -5.42
C LYS A 425 -3.50 4.29 -5.08
N LEU A 426 -3.31 3.19 -5.82
CA LEU A 426 -2.16 2.32 -5.63
C LEU A 426 -0.86 2.92 -6.15
N GLN A 427 -0.94 3.77 -7.18
CA GLN A 427 0.21 4.61 -7.61
C GLN A 427 0.59 5.59 -6.49
N GLU A 428 -0.38 6.35 -5.96
CA GLU A 428 -0.14 7.26 -4.82
C GLU A 428 0.49 6.54 -3.62
N TRP A 429 0.03 5.34 -3.28
CA TRP A 429 0.62 4.56 -2.19
C TRP A 429 2.01 4.05 -2.51
N SER A 430 2.30 3.73 -3.78
CA SER A 430 3.61 3.23 -4.20
C SER A 430 4.68 4.32 -4.19
N ASP A 431 4.28 5.59 -4.25
CA ASP A 431 5.16 6.76 -4.16
C ASP A 431 5.53 7.15 -2.72
N ASP A 432 4.87 6.57 -1.71
CA ASP A 432 5.17 6.80 -0.30
C ASP A 432 6.49 6.10 0.10
N VAL A 433 7.29 6.80 0.92
CA VAL A 433 8.64 6.40 1.33
C VAL A 433 8.65 5.00 1.97
N ASP A 434 7.66 4.68 2.82
CA ASP A 434 7.59 3.38 3.50
C ASP A 434 7.53 2.23 2.48
N PHE A 435 6.80 2.41 1.37
CA PHE A 435 6.65 1.41 0.32
C PHE A 435 7.85 1.34 -0.63
N LEU A 436 8.46 2.49 -0.93
CA LEU A 436 9.70 2.55 -1.72
C LEU A 436 10.82 1.80 -1.00
N GLU A 437 11.02 2.05 0.29
CA GLU A 437 12.03 1.32 1.09
C GLU A 437 11.73 -0.18 1.15
N MET A 438 10.46 -0.56 1.36
CA MET A 438 10.05 -1.97 1.36
C MET A 438 10.36 -2.63 0.02
N ARG A 439 10.14 -1.92 -1.09
CA ARG A 439 10.42 -2.42 -2.42
C ARG A 439 11.92 -2.58 -2.68
N ILE A 440 12.73 -1.61 -2.28
CA ILE A 440 14.19 -1.69 -2.36
C ILE A 440 14.69 -2.90 -1.56
N ALA A 441 14.23 -3.07 -0.32
CA ALA A 441 14.61 -4.21 0.50
C ALA A 441 14.19 -5.57 -0.10
N GLU A 442 13.01 -5.66 -0.73
CA GLU A 442 12.59 -6.85 -1.48
C GLU A 442 13.52 -7.13 -2.66
N ILE A 443 13.88 -6.09 -3.42
CA ILE A 443 14.79 -6.19 -4.57
C ILE A 443 16.17 -6.64 -4.12
N ASP A 444 16.78 -6.01 -3.11
CA ASP A 444 18.11 -6.37 -2.61
C ASP A 444 18.19 -7.83 -2.13
N LYS A 445 17.13 -8.30 -1.49
CA LYS A 445 17.01 -9.70 -1.10
C LYS A 445 16.92 -10.63 -2.32
N ASN A 446 16.12 -10.25 -3.31
CA ASN A 446 15.86 -11.05 -4.51
C ASN A 446 16.96 -10.96 -5.56
N ILE A 447 17.82 -9.93 -5.56
CA ILE A 447 19.01 -9.80 -6.44
C ILE A 447 19.99 -10.98 -6.23
N SER A 448 19.89 -11.70 -5.10
CA SER A 448 20.61 -12.97 -4.90
C SER A 448 20.11 -14.15 -5.75
N VAL A 449 18.96 -14.01 -6.43
CA VAL A 449 18.33 -14.99 -7.32
C VAL A 449 18.02 -14.30 -8.66
N LYS A 450 18.83 -14.58 -9.67
CA LYS A 450 18.81 -13.94 -11.01
C LYS A 450 17.43 -13.93 -11.71
N ASP A 451 17.31 -12.92 -12.57
CA ASP A 451 16.48 -12.79 -13.79
C ASP A 451 14.95 -12.84 -13.65
N ASP A 452 14.34 -11.66 -13.58
CA ASP A 452 13.44 -11.15 -14.61
C ASP A 452 13.16 -9.67 -14.31
N MET A 453 13.98 -8.78 -14.89
CA MET A 453 13.70 -7.34 -14.93
C MET A 453 12.57 -7.10 -15.93
N ASN A 454 11.36 -7.53 -15.57
CA ASN A 454 10.14 -7.16 -16.27
C ASN A 454 9.32 -6.24 -15.38
N ASP A 455 9.61 -4.94 -15.53
CA ASP A 455 8.65 -3.83 -15.54
C ASP A 455 7.61 -3.76 -14.40
N ASN A 456 8.04 -4.01 -13.16
CA ASN A 456 7.26 -3.62 -11.99
C ASN A 456 8.17 -3.05 -10.91
N SER A 457 8.67 -1.84 -11.15
CA SER A 457 9.47 -1.08 -10.18
C SER A 457 8.68 -0.79 -8.90
N LEU A 458 7.35 -0.63 -9.00
CA LEU A 458 6.47 -0.24 -7.90
C LEU A 458 6.15 -1.40 -6.94
N PHE A 459 5.84 -1.05 -5.68
CA PHE A 459 5.44 -2.02 -4.67
C PHE A 459 4.13 -2.74 -5.06
N PHE A 460 3.08 -2.01 -5.42
CA PHE A 460 1.78 -2.58 -5.88
C PHE A 460 1.71 -2.80 -7.40
N GLY A 461 2.86 -2.97 -8.05
CA GLY A 461 2.92 -2.98 -9.51
C GLY A 461 2.07 -4.09 -10.17
N GLU A 462 1.99 -5.28 -9.57
CA GLU A 462 1.21 -6.40 -10.15
C GLU A 462 -0.29 -6.08 -10.14
N GLU A 463 -0.75 -5.47 -9.05
CA GLU A 463 -2.12 -5.01 -8.88
C GLU A 463 -2.44 -3.86 -9.84
N ILE A 464 -1.55 -2.86 -9.94
CA ILE A 464 -1.70 -1.71 -10.86
C ILE A 464 -1.83 -2.20 -12.30
N LYS A 465 -0.91 -3.05 -12.75
CA LYS A 465 -0.94 -3.61 -14.11
C LYS A 465 -2.23 -4.37 -14.38
N SER A 466 -2.67 -5.22 -13.45
CA SER A 466 -3.90 -6.01 -13.61
C SER A 466 -5.16 -5.14 -13.68
N LEU A 467 -5.18 -3.99 -13.00
CA LEU A 467 -6.29 -3.01 -13.07
C LEU A 467 -6.28 -2.27 -14.39
N ALA A 468 -5.10 -1.81 -14.86
CA ALA A 468 -4.95 -1.14 -16.14
C ALA A 468 -5.28 -2.05 -17.33
N ASP A 469 -4.88 -3.34 -17.26
CA ASP A 469 -5.22 -4.35 -18.28
C ASP A 469 -6.74 -4.55 -18.35
N LEU A 470 -7.44 -4.61 -17.21
CA LEU A 470 -8.90 -4.70 -17.16
C LEU A 470 -9.57 -3.47 -17.77
N GLU A 471 -9.17 -2.27 -17.35
CA GLU A 471 -9.67 -1.00 -17.88
C GLU A 471 -9.54 -0.94 -19.42
N THR A 472 -8.33 -1.21 -19.92
CA THR A 472 -8.03 -1.15 -21.36
C THR A 472 -8.88 -2.15 -22.13
N HIS A 473 -9.03 -3.38 -21.61
CA HIS A 473 -9.84 -4.40 -22.25
C HIS A 473 -11.31 -3.99 -22.38
N LEU A 474 -11.90 -3.47 -21.30
CA LEU A 474 -13.32 -3.07 -21.28
C LEU A 474 -13.58 -1.81 -22.13
N LEU A 475 -12.65 -0.85 -22.16
CA LEU A 475 -12.76 0.31 -23.04
C LEU A 475 -12.75 -0.11 -24.52
N MET A 476 -11.85 -1.02 -24.90
CA MET A 476 -11.78 -1.55 -26.26
C MET A 476 -13.03 -2.34 -26.64
N GLU A 477 -13.64 -3.06 -25.69
CA GLU A 477 -14.88 -3.79 -25.89
C GLU A 477 -16.07 -2.85 -26.16
N ILE A 478 -16.19 -1.74 -25.42
CA ILE A 478 -17.20 -0.70 -25.71
C ILE A 478 -16.99 -0.14 -27.11
N ILE A 479 -15.75 0.21 -27.47
CA ILE A 479 -15.46 0.77 -28.80
C ILE A 479 -15.84 -0.22 -29.89
N ALA A 480 -15.47 -1.50 -29.74
CA ALA A 480 -15.80 -2.54 -30.70
C ALA A 480 -17.32 -2.75 -30.84
N ASP A 481 -18.07 -2.71 -29.74
CA ASP A 481 -19.53 -2.83 -29.73
C ASP A 481 -20.21 -1.63 -30.42
N LEU A 482 -19.78 -0.40 -30.10
CA LEU A 482 -20.27 0.82 -30.77
C LEU A 482 -20.05 0.77 -32.28
N LEU A 483 -18.85 0.36 -32.71
CA LEU A 483 -18.52 0.23 -34.13
C LEU A 483 -19.36 -0.87 -34.78
N HIS A 484 -19.40 -2.07 -34.20
CA HIS A 484 -20.13 -3.19 -34.78
C HIS A 484 -21.64 -2.92 -34.92
N GLN A 485 -22.25 -2.28 -33.92
CA GLN A 485 -23.66 -1.88 -34.01
C GLN A 485 -23.89 -0.84 -35.10
N PHE A 486 -23.01 0.16 -35.21
CA PHE A 486 -23.10 1.13 -36.29
C PHE A 486 -22.95 0.47 -37.67
N GLU A 487 -21.98 -0.44 -37.83
CA GLU A 487 -21.78 -1.20 -39.07
C GLU A 487 -23.02 -2.03 -39.44
N THR A 488 -23.62 -2.72 -38.47
CA THR A 488 -24.81 -3.56 -38.67
C THR A 488 -26.02 -2.72 -39.08
N LEU A 489 -26.26 -1.58 -38.40
CA LEU A 489 -27.39 -0.70 -38.68
C LEU A 489 -27.22 0.11 -39.97
N THR A 490 -25.99 0.25 -40.48
CA THR A 490 -25.70 0.99 -41.72
C THR A 490 -25.41 0.08 -42.91
N GLU A 491 -25.58 -1.24 -42.77
CA GLU A 491 -25.33 -2.19 -43.85
C GLU A 491 -26.21 -1.90 -45.09
N GLU A 492 -27.51 -1.65 -44.88
CA GLU A 492 -28.44 -1.31 -45.96
C GLU A 492 -28.08 0.04 -46.61
N TYR A 493 -27.76 1.05 -45.80
CA TYR A 493 -27.29 2.36 -46.30
C TYR A 493 -26.03 2.24 -47.15
N ALA A 494 -25.05 1.44 -46.72
CA ALA A 494 -23.81 1.22 -47.45
C ALA A 494 -24.01 0.48 -48.77
N GLN A 495 -25.05 -0.35 -48.91
CA GLN A 495 -25.36 -1.12 -50.11
C GLN A 495 -26.32 -0.38 -51.08
N ASN A 496 -26.95 0.70 -50.63
CA ASN A 496 -27.94 1.46 -51.38
C ASN A 496 -27.30 2.29 -52.51
N LYS A 497 -27.09 1.67 -53.67
CA LYS A 497 -26.59 2.32 -54.90
C LYS A 497 -27.45 3.49 -55.35
N ASP A 498 -28.77 3.36 -55.20
CA ASP A 498 -29.73 4.32 -55.74
C ASP A 498 -29.67 5.66 -54.99
N CYS A 499 -29.33 5.64 -53.69
CA CYS A 499 -29.09 6.84 -52.87
C CYS A 499 -27.99 7.75 -53.46
N PHE A 500 -26.95 7.17 -54.06
CA PHE A 500 -25.78 7.91 -54.54
C PHE A 500 -25.80 8.19 -56.05
N GLU A 501 -26.47 7.34 -56.85
CA GLU A 501 -26.40 7.40 -58.32
C GLU A 501 -27.61 8.04 -59.02
N GLN A 502 -28.75 8.21 -58.34
CA GLN A 502 -29.97 8.78 -58.94
C GLN A 502 -29.78 10.21 -59.44
N GLU A 503 -30.27 10.46 -60.65
CA GLU A 503 -30.37 11.76 -61.32
C GLU A 503 -31.86 12.19 -61.36
N GLU A 504 -32.15 13.49 -61.47
CA GLU A 504 -33.53 13.97 -61.58
C GLU A 504 -34.21 13.37 -62.82
N GLU A 505 -35.29 12.61 -62.62
CA GLU A 505 -36.33 12.53 -63.65
C GLU A 505 -37.04 13.89 -63.65
N ASP A 506 -36.79 14.68 -64.70
CA ASP A 506 -37.45 15.95 -65.00
C ASP A 506 -38.96 15.71 -65.22
N ASP A 507 -39.72 15.53 -64.14
CA ASP A 507 -41.16 15.77 -64.17
C ASP A 507 -41.38 17.24 -63.86
N GLY A 508 -41.43 18.02 -64.95
CA GLY A 508 -41.46 19.46 -64.93
C GLY A 508 -42.69 20.03 -64.23
N LEU A 509 -42.61 20.24 -62.92
CA LEU A 509 -43.34 21.33 -62.27
C LEU A 509 -42.68 21.71 -60.94
N HIS A 510 -42.43 23.01 -60.78
CA HIS A 510 -41.88 23.70 -59.60
C HIS A 510 -40.35 23.82 -59.51
N ARG A 511 -39.80 24.63 -60.41
CA ARG A 511 -38.68 25.54 -60.09
C ARG A 511 -39.14 26.51 -58.98
N ALA A 512 -39.00 26.12 -57.72
CA ALA A 512 -39.11 27.02 -56.58
C ALA A 512 -38.21 26.55 -55.42
N SER A 513 -37.37 27.47 -54.95
CA SER A 513 -36.43 27.40 -53.82
C SER A 513 -35.10 26.67 -54.05
N LYS A 514 -34.02 27.47 -54.09
CA LYS A 514 -32.62 27.07 -54.33
C LYS A 514 -31.91 26.59 -53.04
N VAL A 515 -32.68 26.02 -52.12
CA VAL A 515 -32.20 25.31 -50.93
C VAL A 515 -33.12 24.11 -50.80
N MET A 516 -32.78 23.02 -51.48
CA MET A 516 -33.32 21.71 -51.11
C MET A 516 -32.70 21.41 -49.74
N ASP A 517 -33.49 21.53 -48.68
CA ASP A 517 -33.11 21.00 -47.37
C ASP A 517 -33.08 19.48 -47.50
N PHE A 518 -31.92 18.92 -47.84
CA PHE A 518 -31.69 17.48 -47.84
C PHE A 518 -31.90 16.96 -46.42
N SER A 519 -32.97 16.18 -46.22
CA SER A 519 -33.20 15.44 -44.99
C SER A 519 -32.23 14.27 -44.90
N VAL A 520 -31.88 13.87 -43.68
CA VAL A 520 -31.02 12.70 -43.43
C VAL A 520 -31.67 11.43 -43.99
N SER A 521 -30.86 10.57 -44.64
CA SER A 521 -31.29 9.31 -45.23
C SER A 521 -31.94 8.41 -44.17
N VAL A 522 -33.08 7.80 -44.49
CA VAL A 522 -33.82 6.96 -43.53
C VAL A 522 -32.96 5.79 -43.05
N ASP A 523 -32.16 5.21 -43.96
CA ASP A 523 -31.32 4.03 -43.73
C ASP A 523 -30.13 4.29 -42.77
N ILE A 524 -29.80 5.56 -42.43
CA ILE A 524 -28.73 5.89 -41.47
C ILE A 524 -29.26 6.45 -40.14
N LEU A 525 -30.54 6.83 -40.08
CA LEU A 525 -31.11 7.52 -38.91
C LEU A 525 -31.04 6.68 -37.62
N GLU A 526 -31.35 5.39 -37.70
CA GLU A 526 -31.34 4.48 -36.55
C GLU A 526 -29.92 4.32 -35.98
N ALA A 527 -28.92 4.20 -36.85
CA ALA A 527 -27.51 4.12 -36.45
C ALA A 527 -27.05 5.40 -35.73
N LEU A 528 -27.43 6.57 -36.25
CA LEU A 528 -27.08 7.87 -35.65
C LEU A 528 -27.75 8.07 -34.29
N ASP A 529 -29.03 7.69 -34.16
CA ASP A 529 -29.77 7.81 -32.90
C ASP A 529 -29.23 6.87 -31.82
N THR A 530 -28.91 5.63 -32.19
CA THR A 530 -28.32 4.62 -31.31
C THR A 530 -26.95 5.06 -30.81
N LEU A 531 -26.06 5.48 -31.72
CA LEU A 531 -24.72 5.98 -31.39
C LEU A 531 -24.79 7.20 -30.46
N ARG A 532 -25.69 8.15 -30.75
CA ARG A 532 -25.91 9.32 -29.91
C ARG A 532 -26.33 8.93 -28.49
N SER A 533 -27.31 8.04 -28.38
CA SER A 533 -27.86 7.61 -27.09
C SER A 533 -26.80 6.93 -26.23
N GLN A 534 -26.03 6.01 -26.81
CA GLN A 534 -24.94 5.30 -26.12
C GLN A 534 -23.82 6.25 -25.69
N LEU A 535 -23.35 7.14 -26.57
CA LEU A 535 -22.33 8.13 -26.22
C LEU A 535 -22.79 9.08 -25.11
N CYS A 536 -24.07 9.44 -25.07
CA CYS A 536 -24.63 10.25 -23.97
C CYS A 536 -24.57 9.51 -22.63
N ILE A 537 -24.93 8.22 -22.61
CA ILE A 537 -24.87 7.38 -21.40
C ILE A 537 -23.43 7.23 -20.92
N ILE A 538 -22.51 6.95 -21.84
CA ILE A 538 -21.07 6.79 -21.53
C ILE A 538 -20.51 8.11 -21.00
N ASN A 539 -20.80 9.26 -21.62
CA ASN A 539 -20.36 10.56 -21.13
C ASN A 539 -20.86 10.87 -19.70
N ALA A 540 -22.12 10.52 -19.43
CA ALA A 540 -22.72 10.73 -18.11
C ALA A 540 -22.07 9.85 -17.04
N SER A 541 -21.67 8.61 -17.39
CA SER A 541 -21.24 7.59 -16.42
C SER A 541 -19.73 7.39 -16.31
N LEU A 542 -18.98 7.41 -17.41
CA LEU A 542 -17.54 7.22 -17.46
C LEU A 542 -16.78 8.48 -17.00
N ASN A 543 -15.59 8.32 -16.44
CA ASN A 543 -14.76 9.45 -16.07
C ASN A 543 -14.32 10.27 -17.31
N PRO A 544 -14.06 11.58 -17.17
CA PRO A 544 -13.88 12.47 -18.33
C PRO A 544 -12.67 12.14 -19.20
N LYS A 545 -11.60 11.59 -18.62
CA LYS A 545 -10.38 11.24 -19.34
C LYS A 545 -10.66 10.05 -20.25
N ASP A 546 -11.14 8.95 -19.68
CA ASP A 546 -11.38 7.71 -20.43
C ASP A 546 -12.51 7.90 -21.44
N PHE A 547 -13.54 8.70 -21.11
CA PHE A 547 -14.56 9.09 -22.10
C PHE A 547 -13.95 9.81 -23.30
N SER A 548 -13.05 10.76 -23.05
CA SER A 548 -12.42 11.53 -24.11
C SER A 548 -11.60 10.67 -25.07
N ASP A 549 -10.91 9.67 -24.54
CA ASP A 549 -10.10 8.75 -25.34
C ASP A 549 -10.98 7.71 -26.07
N LEU A 550 -12.06 7.27 -25.42
CA LEU A 550 -13.04 6.36 -26.00
C LEU A 550 -13.74 6.96 -27.22
N TRP A 551 -14.37 8.14 -27.10
CA TRP A 551 -15.15 8.68 -28.22
C TRP A 551 -14.25 9.08 -29.39
N ARG A 552 -13.00 9.52 -29.15
CA ARG A 552 -12.03 9.80 -30.21
C ARG A 552 -11.64 8.54 -30.98
N SER A 553 -11.44 7.44 -30.26
CA SER A 553 -11.14 6.14 -30.86
C SER A 553 -12.33 5.59 -31.66
N ALA A 554 -13.55 5.78 -31.14
CA ALA A 554 -14.78 5.45 -31.87
C ALA A 554 -14.91 6.30 -33.15
N ALA A 555 -14.65 7.61 -33.09
CA ALA A 555 -14.68 8.49 -34.26
C ALA A 555 -13.66 8.07 -35.34
N ASP A 556 -12.42 7.74 -34.95
CA ASP A 556 -11.39 7.22 -35.87
C ASP A 556 -11.81 5.88 -36.51
N GLY A 557 -12.44 4.98 -35.74
CA GLY A 557 -13.01 3.73 -36.25
C GLY A 557 -14.12 3.96 -37.27
N LEU A 558 -15.07 4.85 -36.95
CA LEU A 558 -16.18 5.22 -37.83
C LEU A 558 -15.69 5.89 -39.12
N ASP A 559 -14.71 6.79 -39.05
CA ASP A 559 -14.12 7.45 -40.21
C ASP A 559 -13.54 6.43 -41.21
N ARG A 560 -12.81 5.42 -40.70
CA ARG A 560 -12.27 4.34 -41.52
C ARG A 560 -13.36 3.42 -42.07
N PHE A 561 -14.37 3.08 -41.29
CA PHE A 561 -15.48 2.25 -41.74
C PHE A 561 -16.24 2.91 -42.88
N ILE A 562 -16.71 4.16 -42.68
CA ILE A 562 -17.47 4.91 -43.67
C ILE A 562 -16.64 5.11 -44.94
N PHE A 563 -15.35 5.44 -44.80
CA PHE A 563 -14.46 5.54 -45.94
C PHE A 563 -14.36 4.21 -46.70
N GLY A 564 -14.17 3.11 -45.97
CA GLY A 564 -14.10 1.77 -46.52
C GLY A 564 -15.37 1.36 -47.25
N SER A 565 -16.53 1.46 -46.60
CA SER A 565 -17.80 0.96 -47.12
C SER A 565 -18.31 1.74 -48.34
N ILE A 566 -18.11 3.07 -48.37
CA ILE A 566 -18.70 3.94 -49.38
C ILE A 566 -17.74 4.32 -50.51
N PHE A 567 -16.45 4.52 -50.22
CA PHE A 567 -15.50 5.02 -51.24
C PHE A 567 -14.63 3.93 -51.85
N THR A 568 -14.59 2.73 -51.26
CA THR A 568 -13.96 1.58 -51.91
C THR A 568 -14.91 0.80 -52.81
N SER A 569 -16.21 1.05 -52.72
CA SER A 569 -17.20 0.54 -53.69
C SER A 569 -17.10 1.28 -55.04
N ASP A 570 -17.73 0.72 -56.07
CA ASP A 570 -17.71 1.27 -57.43
C ASP A 570 -18.89 2.23 -57.69
N TYR A 571 -19.39 2.91 -56.66
CA TYR A 571 -20.52 3.84 -56.76
C TYR A 571 -20.18 5.08 -57.58
N ARG A 572 -21.14 5.54 -58.39
CA ARG A 572 -21.02 6.73 -59.24
C ARG A 572 -21.84 7.91 -58.70
N PHE A 573 -21.23 8.74 -57.87
CA PHE A 573 -21.88 9.87 -57.21
C PHE A 573 -22.42 10.90 -58.21
N SER A 574 -23.74 11.16 -58.14
CA SER A 574 -24.37 12.32 -58.78
C SER A 574 -24.19 13.59 -57.92
N GLU A 575 -24.56 14.77 -58.45
CA GLU A 575 -24.54 16.02 -57.68
C GLU A 575 -25.51 15.96 -56.47
N LYS A 576 -26.68 15.33 -56.69
CA LYS A 576 -27.67 15.05 -55.63
C LYS A 576 -27.11 14.07 -54.60
N GLY A 577 -26.51 12.95 -55.04
CA GLY A 577 -25.89 11.96 -54.16
C GLY A 577 -24.73 12.52 -53.34
N THR A 578 -23.94 13.43 -53.91
CA THR A 578 -22.90 14.17 -53.19
C THR A 578 -23.51 15.06 -52.09
N SER A 579 -24.58 15.79 -52.42
CA SER A 579 -25.26 16.67 -51.46
C SER A 579 -25.95 15.87 -50.34
N GLN A 580 -26.54 14.72 -50.66
CA GLN A 580 -27.17 13.80 -49.70
C GLN A 580 -26.13 13.19 -48.76
N PHE A 581 -25.04 12.63 -49.28
CA PHE A 581 -23.94 12.12 -48.47
C PHE A 581 -23.37 13.22 -47.55
N GLY A 582 -23.22 14.45 -48.06
CA GLY A 582 -22.84 15.60 -47.25
C GLY A 582 -23.82 15.93 -46.13
N ALA A 583 -25.14 15.79 -46.36
CA ALA A 583 -26.17 15.98 -45.33
C ALA A 583 -26.11 14.90 -44.25
N ASP A 584 -25.93 13.64 -44.65
CA ASP A 584 -25.83 12.50 -43.73
C ASP A 584 -24.56 12.58 -42.86
N MET A 585 -23.43 12.96 -43.45
CA MET A 585 -22.19 13.16 -42.69
C MET A 585 -22.26 14.37 -41.74
N ARG A 586 -22.96 15.45 -42.13
CA ARG A 586 -23.25 16.55 -41.20
C ARG A 586 -24.09 16.07 -40.01
N ALA A 587 -25.06 15.19 -40.23
CA ALA A 587 -25.83 14.60 -39.14
C ALA A 587 -24.98 13.74 -38.21
N LEU A 588 -24.03 12.96 -38.75
CA LEU A 588 -23.02 12.24 -37.95
C LEU A 588 -22.19 13.20 -37.10
N PHE A 589 -21.70 14.31 -37.67
CA PHE A 589 -20.92 15.29 -36.92
C PHE A 589 -21.71 15.92 -35.76
N VAL A 590 -23.02 16.13 -35.94
CA VAL A 590 -23.91 16.64 -34.87
C VAL A 590 -23.95 15.68 -33.67
N VAL A 591 -23.81 14.36 -33.86
CA VAL A 591 -23.75 13.39 -32.75
C VAL A 591 -22.58 13.67 -31.81
N PHE A 592 -21.45 14.15 -32.34
CA PHE A 592 -20.22 14.41 -31.57
C PHE A 592 -20.08 15.87 -31.09
N GLN A 593 -20.93 16.77 -31.58
CA GLN A 593 -20.92 18.19 -31.22
C GLN A 593 -21.01 18.46 -29.71
N PRO A 594 -21.76 17.68 -28.89
CA PRO A 594 -21.77 17.85 -27.44
C PRO A 594 -20.41 17.65 -26.76
N PHE A 595 -19.47 16.96 -27.41
CA PHE A 595 -18.19 16.54 -26.83
C PHE A 595 -16.99 17.28 -27.41
N CYS A 596 -17.14 17.91 -28.58
CA CYS A 596 -16.07 18.69 -29.22
C CYS A 596 -16.62 19.81 -30.11
N THR A 597 -15.84 20.89 -30.26
CA THR A 597 -16.24 22.08 -31.03
C THR A 597 -16.15 21.91 -32.55
N LYS A 598 -15.33 20.97 -33.03
CA LYS A 598 -15.10 20.68 -34.45
C LYS A 598 -15.05 19.16 -34.70
N PRO A 599 -16.21 18.48 -34.73
CA PRO A 599 -16.27 17.04 -34.96
C PRO A 599 -15.57 16.59 -36.24
N GLU A 600 -15.65 17.39 -37.31
CA GLU A 600 -15.10 17.06 -38.63
C GLU A 600 -13.57 16.95 -38.62
N ALA A 601 -12.91 17.45 -37.58
CA ALA A 601 -11.47 17.27 -37.39
C ALA A 601 -11.09 15.82 -37.09
N PHE A 602 -12.00 15.04 -36.50
CA PHE A 602 -11.82 13.64 -36.12
C PHE A 602 -12.24 12.65 -37.21
N PHE A 603 -12.75 13.15 -38.33
CA PHE A 603 -13.11 12.36 -39.52
C PHE A 603 -12.31 12.80 -40.76
N PRO A 604 -10.96 12.73 -40.72
CA PRO A 604 -10.13 13.21 -41.81
C PRO A 604 -10.37 12.51 -43.15
N PHE A 605 -10.68 11.21 -43.17
CA PHE A 605 -10.95 10.47 -44.41
C PHE A 605 -12.26 10.94 -45.05
N VAL A 606 -13.36 10.92 -44.30
CA VAL A 606 -14.68 11.37 -44.77
C VAL A 606 -14.64 12.85 -45.19
N ARG A 607 -14.03 13.73 -44.39
CA ARG A 607 -13.93 15.16 -44.70
C ARG A 607 -13.17 15.41 -46.01
N ASN A 608 -12.06 14.70 -46.19
CA ASN A 608 -11.25 14.83 -47.41
C ASN A 608 -11.99 14.27 -48.64
N SER A 609 -12.72 13.16 -48.49
CA SER A 609 -13.54 12.60 -49.56
C SER A 609 -14.69 13.54 -49.96
N LEU A 610 -15.41 14.11 -48.99
CA LEU A 610 -16.44 15.14 -49.24
C LEU A 610 -15.86 16.33 -50.00
N LYS A 611 -14.71 16.84 -49.56
CA LYS A 611 -14.03 17.96 -50.21
C LYS A 611 -13.71 17.65 -51.68
N LEU A 612 -13.28 16.42 -52.00
CA LEU A 612 -13.02 15.99 -53.38
C LEU A 612 -14.31 15.83 -54.21
N LEU A 613 -15.38 15.29 -53.61
CA LEU A 613 -16.68 15.18 -54.25
C LEU A 613 -17.34 16.55 -54.51
N GLU A 614 -17.07 17.57 -53.69
CA GLU A 614 -17.66 18.91 -53.83
C GLU A 614 -16.84 19.86 -54.75
N MET A 615 -15.65 19.48 -55.22
CA MET A 615 -14.79 20.38 -56.01
C MET A 615 -15.43 20.80 -57.35
N ASP A 616 -15.22 22.03 -57.81
CA ASP A 616 -15.71 22.43 -59.12
C ASP A 616 -14.83 21.85 -60.25
N ARG A 617 -15.41 21.53 -61.42
CA ARG A 617 -14.66 20.93 -62.56
C ARG A 617 -13.47 21.80 -63.04
N ARG A 618 -13.50 23.09 -62.72
CA ARG A 618 -12.46 24.09 -63.02
C ARG A 618 -11.28 24.03 -62.05
N ASP A 619 -11.50 23.56 -60.82
CA ASP A 619 -10.49 23.54 -59.75
C ASP A 619 -9.65 22.26 -59.73
N LEU A 620 -10.05 21.24 -60.52
CA LEU A 620 -9.31 19.98 -60.68
C LEU A 620 -7.89 20.19 -61.23
N GLY A 621 -7.69 21.21 -62.08
CA GLY A 621 -6.38 21.56 -62.63
C GLY A 621 -5.46 22.32 -61.66
N HIS A 622 -5.98 22.72 -60.49
CA HIS A 622 -5.25 23.46 -59.45
C HIS A 622 -5.15 22.68 -58.13
N LEU A 623 -5.45 21.38 -58.17
CA LEU A 623 -5.32 20.46 -57.03
C LEU A 623 -3.85 20.38 -56.56
N ASN A 624 -3.50 21.24 -55.61
CA ASN A 624 -2.34 21.00 -54.77
C ASN A 624 -2.74 19.88 -53.79
N PHE A 625 -2.28 18.66 -54.08
CA PHE A 625 -2.47 17.47 -53.23
C PHE A 625 -2.03 17.69 -51.76
N CYS A 626 -1.28 18.76 -51.48
CA CYS A 626 -0.97 19.23 -50.11
C CYS A 626 -2.21 19.55 -49.25
N SER A 627 -3.38 19.80 -49.83
CA SER A 627 -4.60 20.13 -49.08
C SER A 627 -5.45 18.92 -48.66
N VAL A 628 -5.02 17.71 -49.03
CA VAL A 628 -5.66 16.42 -48.74
C VAL A 628 -4.58 15.50 -48.14
N THR A 629 -4.36 15.60 -46.83
CA THR A 629 -3.19 15.00 -46.18
C THR A 629 -3.37 13.54 -45.74
N HIS A 630 -4.60 13.01 -45.74
CA HIS A 630 -4.92 11.69 -45.17
C HIS A 630 -5.32 10.65 -46.22
N LEU A 631 -5.47 11.03 -47.49
CA LEU A 631 -5.75 10.10 -48.59
C LEU A 631 -4.47 9.80 -49.37
N SER A 632 -4.28 8.56 -49.77
CA SER A 632 -3.24 8.22 -50.76
C SER A 632 -3.63 8.78 -52.14
N PHE A 633 -2.65 8.90 -53.04
CA PHE A 633 -2.89 9.34 -54.41
C PHE A 633 -3.94 8.46 -55.11
N ASP A 634 -3.80 7.13 -54.99
CA ASP A 634 -4.71 6.16 -55.62
C ASP A 634 -6.15 6.27 -55.06
N GLN A 635 -6.29 6.53 -53.75
CA GLN A 635 -7.58 6.74 -53.11
C GLN A 635 -8.25 8.02 -53.60
N ALA A 636 -7.50 9.13 -53.66
CA ALA A 636 -8.01 10.41 -54.16
C ALA A 636 -8.41 10.32 -55.64
N GLU A 637 -7.61 9.64 -56.46
CA GLU A 637 -7.92 9.41 -57.88
C GLU A 637 -9.20 8.58 -58.05
N LYS A 638 -9.36 7.50 -57.24
CA LYS A 638 -10.57 6.67 -57.28
C LYS A 638 -11.84 7.49 -56.96
N ILE A 639 -11.81 8.33 -55.93
CA ILE A 639 -12.95 9.19 -55.57
C ILE A 639 -13.32 10.13 -56.71
N LEU A 640 -12.32 10.75 -57.37
CA LEU A 640 -12.55 11.63 -58.51
C LEU A 640 -13.12 10.89 -59.73
N ARG A 641 -12.69 9.65 -59.99
CA ARG A 641 -13.24 8.79 -61.05
C ARG A 641 -14.68 8.36 -60.78
N ASN A 642 -15.03 8.18 -59.52
CA ASN A 642 -16.36 7.78 -59.05
C ASN A 642 -17.37 8.95 -59.07
N ARG A 643 -16.96 10.18 -59.41
CA ARG A 643 -17.87 11.31 -59.54
C ARG A 643 -18.41 11.45 -60.96
N LYS A 644 -19.73 11.65 -61.11
CA LYS A 644 -20.36 12.05 -62.38
C LYS A 644 -20.30 13.58 -62.52
N PHE A 645 -19.89 14.06 -63.70
CA PHE A 645 -19.79 15.48 -64.05
C PHE A 645 -20.94 15.97 -64.91
#